data_AF-A0A2N1PL64-F1
#
_entry.id   AF-A0A2N1PL64-F1
#
_cell.length_a   1.000
_cell.length_b   1.000
_cell.length_c   1.000
_cell.angle_alpha   90.00
_cell.angle_beta   90.00
_cell.angle_gamma   90.00
#
_symmetry.space_group_name_H-M   'P 1'
#
loop_
_entity.id
_entity.type
_entity.pdbx_description
1 polymer ?
#
loop_
_entity_poly.entity_id
_entity_poly.type
_entity_poly.pdbx_seq_one_letter_code
_entity_poly.pdbx_strand_id
1 'polypeptide(L)'
;MGVSDVYISSDASDIQKFMSHNRKPNHGLRCKLATMLLMALLAAFLDHGVAISAYIKRFSTVANGAVTYTGNTLGLSKQSSANAPGNQGSIGTFITTDTFTRDNTYPFGTTSNWLQNGSTALLTIPPGSTILYAELIWGGSYNYGGQNVSANLATFVTFATPSGSSSVNPSATTAVTLTGDNYYVRSAEVTSMVKSGGTGLYTTSHVPGTEATSENSANAAGWTLAVIYSNPSLPARNMTIFVGGELTSSTTTTTSSVSGFCTPGKGPINARLMVSAMEGDSNLTGDQMQFGPTTGTLTAISGPNNPLTNFFCSQINGNSGTLDTSGSFGTSNHPPGTNDSGKRQGWDITNVDISARLQNSQTTAVARGTTSGDRYIISSIGLQIEVGAPVFPTAVLTVDKTKTYVGDTLTYTVTLDNSTGTADALNVVYTNTPPLGTSFVSGSVILAGVSQPASNPVAGIQVGTVAAGAKTVISYRMLVNALPISPAPAQYSNFASWTYQYQSCPLLPLNNGTITTSPAIIVTVPRLEPTKSAAPSGAVLPGGTVVYTISIPNTGTVASSETTLADPIPVGTTYIPNSTKMNGVSIPDISGKMPFMTTALVAGPGAPAGQIGVGTVATISFSVTIDPNPPLIITNIATIDPDGPGPVAAITVPLTNPPVQADLGVTISDDVTSVTAGTASIYNVKVTNNGPDPIISFILSLTLPPEFTAPILTPSAGIFTSSTGNWTGLNIANGQSVNLSIAGTVSPSAIDSITVRATVAAPPGVNDFNIANNWASDTDTLLYSADLAVIKSDGQTNANQGTSVTYTITVTNNGPSTVTSLTVIDTLPIQLLNPVFTSSHGTYNADTGGWNGVSIGPSQNAVLTLKGTVDPSGSGNMINLVTVAPPPEVTDPVPGNNSSTDTDTIGSTVSLSKSVAPTSTVARAPVTYTLTISNSGTVPAQLTQLKDTLPDGFSYISGSCSGGTVSDPVVSGQILTWNGAWAIPSSGTFALAFRASPGTTLGIFYNNASISGGNFPTTVTGNTAPVTVASPLLTLEKQVDKTTANPGTELIFSVYYRNIQNSPALNVIITDTIPAFTSFVPGSLRIGAANSTFTTAGAPLTDGADSDMGEISGINVIFRIDRVESNDGITGSGPDEGRVFFKVVVQ
;
A
#
# COMPACT_ATOMS: atom_id res chain seq x y z
N MET A 1 25.13 17.79 -6.61
CA MET A 1 25.39 19.22 -6.93
C MET A 1 24.29 19.65 -7.90
N GLY A 2 23.42 20.63 -7.64
CA GLY A 2 23.14 21.33 -6.38
C GLY A 2 22.79 22.81 -6.59
N VAL A 3 21.55 23.21 -6.23
CA VAL A 3 20.98 24.60 -6.15
C VAL A 3 21.04 25.46 -7.44
N SER A 4 20.18 26.48 -7.69
CA SER A 4 18.89 26.93 -7.10
C SER A 4 18.18 27.89 -8.10
N ASP A 5 17.00 28.38 -7.75
CA ASP A 5 16.22 29.40 -8.47
C ASP A 5 16.91 30.78 -8.59
N VAL A 6 16.38 31.66 -9.46
CA VAL A 6 16.18 33.12 -9.21
C VAL A 6 15.31 33.78 -10.30
N TYR A 7 14.64 34.89 -9.96
CA TYR A 7 13.67 35.64 -10.79
C TYR A 7 13.95 37.15 -10.68
N ILE A 8 13.70 37.93 -11.77
CA ILE A 8 13.53 39.41 -11.86
C ILE A 8 14.70 40.34 -11.44
N SER A 9 15.18 41.16 -12.40
CA SER A 9 15.65 42.56 -12.28
C SER A 9 16.18 42.97 -13.68
N SER A 10 15.78 44.01 -14.43
CA SER A 10 15.23 45.37 -14.24
C SER A 10 16.26 46.49 -14.51
N ASP A 11 15.95 47.32 -15.50
CA ASP A 11 16.52 48.66 -15.81
C ASP A 11 17.85 48.76 -16.61
N ALA A 12 18.19 49.99 -17.01
CA ALA A 12 18.82 50.28 -18.30
C ALA A 12 20.33 50.57 -18.31
N SER A 13 21.02 49.99 -19.29
CA SER A 13 22.30 50.41 -19.88
C SER A 13 22.42 49.80 -21.29
N ASP A 14 23.10 50.37 -22.29
CA ASP A 14 23.89 51.60 -22.32
C ASP A 14 23.72 52.33 -23.66
N ILE A 15 23.31 53.61 -23.63
CA ILE A 15 23.54 54.52 -24.76
C ILE A 15 24.92 55.15 -24.57
N GLN A 16 25.83 54.83 -25.49
CA GLN A 16 27.21 55.32 -25.61
C GLN A 16 28.22 54.93 -24.49
N LYS A 17 28.88 53.77 -24.66
CA LYS A 17 30.31 53.67 -24.27
C LYS A 17 31.20 52.68 -25.04
N PHE A 18 31.01 52.55 -26.35
CA PHE A 18 32.02 51.95 -27.24
C PHE A 18 32.83 52.99 -28.05
N MET A 19 33.37 53.99 -27.34
CA MET A 19 34.44 54.86 -27.84
C MET A 19 35.48 55.14 -26.74
N SER A 20 36.52 54.31 -26.66
CA SER A 20 37.91 54.77 -26.56
C SER A 20 38.89 53.61 -26.37
N HIS A 21 39.65 53.28 -27.43
CA HIS A 21 41.07 52.95 -27.34
C HIS A 21 41.76 53.27 -28.69
N ASN A 22 43.00 53.77 -28.59
CA ASN A 22 43.92 54.27 -29.63
C ASN A 22 44.08 53.36 -30.89
N ARG A 23 44.44 53.81 -32.13
CA ARG A 23 44.87 55.15 -32.66
C ARG A 23 44.90 55.18 -34.23
N LYS A 24 44.33 56.23 -34.86
CA LYS A 24 44.74 56.91 -36.14
C LYS A 24 44.70 56.12 -37.50
N PRO A 25 44.73 56.79 -38.69
CA PRO A 25 43.84 57.89 -39.14
C PRO A 25 43.47 57.89 -40.66
N ASN A 26 42.35 58.54 -41.07
CA ASN A 26 42.25 59.58 -42.14
C ASN A 26 40.80 59.88 -42.59
N HIS A 27 40.58 61.00 -43.30
CA HIS A 27 39.29 61.71 -43.43
C HIS A 27 38.87 62.08 -44.88
N GLY A 28 37.57 62.35 -45.07
CA GLY A 28 36.95 62.97 -46.26
C GLY A 28 36.09 61.99 -47.06
N LEU A 29 34.86 62.27 -47.50
CA LEU A 29 34.29 63.59 -47.86
C LEU A 29 32.77 63.69 -47.59
N ARG A 30 32.30 63.54 -46.34
CA ARG A 30 30.86 63.51 -45.98
C ARG A 30 30.07 64.85 -46.10
N CYS A 31 30.69 65.94 -46.58
CA CYS A 31 30.15 67.29 -46.43
C CYS A 31 29.32 67.86 -47.62
N LYS A 32 29.16 67.12 -48.73
CA LYS A 32 28.40 67.61 -49.91
C LYS A 32 26.97 67.07 -50.06
N LEU A 33 26.62 65.95 -49.42
CA LEU A 33 25.31 65.31 -49.63
C LEU A 33 24.20 65.89 -48.73
N ALA A 34 24.55 66.40 -47.55
CA ALA A 34 23.60 66.94 -46.57
C ALA A 34 22.83 68.15 -47.11
N THR A 35 23.48 69.04 -47.86
CA THR A 35 22.89 70.30 -48.34
C THR A 35 21.81 70.08 -49.40
N MET A 36 21.99 69.09 -50.29
CA MET A 36 20.99 68.76 -51.31
C MET A 36 19.74 68.09 -50.71
N LEU A 37 19.94 67.20 -49.73
CA LEU A 37 18.81 66.53 -49.06
C LEU A 37 17.96 67.52 -48.26
N LEU A 38 18.57 68.55 -47.65
CA LEU A 38 17.87 69.57 -46.88
C LEU A 38 17.00 70.50 -47.76
N MET A 39 17.47 70.86 -48.97
CA MET A 39 16.66 71.62 -49.93
C MET A 39 15.48 70.80 -50.51
N ALA A 40 15.67 69.49 -50.70
CA ALA A 40 14.58 68.60 -51.11
C ALA A 40 13.47 68.48 -50.05
N LEU A 41 13.83 68.48 -48.75
CA LEU A 41 12.84 68.58 -47.67
C LEU A 41 12.12 69.93 -47.67
N LEU A 42 12.86 71.04 -47.82
CA LEU A 42 12.27 72.38 -47.69
C LEU A 42 11.23 72.71 -48.77
N ALA A 43 11.36 72.11 -49.97
CA ALA A 43 10.39 72.23 -51.06
C ALA A 43 9.08 71.46 -50.82
N ALA A 44 9.02 70.56 -49.83
CA ALA A 44 7.82 69.80 -49.46
C ALA A 44 7.00 70.45 -48.31
N PHE A 45 7.37 71.66 -47.88
CA PHE A 45 6.74 72.37 -46.76
C PHE A 45 5.96 73.63 -47.15
N LEU A 46 5.72 73.86 -48.44
CA LEU A 46 4.78 74.88 -48.91
C LEU A 46 3.68 74.23 -49.76
N ASP A 47 2.44 74.57 -49.40
CA ASP A 47 1.16 74.04 -49.89
C ASP A 47 0.80 72.61 -49.43
N HIS A 48 -0.51 72.34 -49.34
CA HIS A 48 -1.20 71.22 -48.66
C HIS A 48 -1.19 71.29 -47.12
N GLY A 49 -2.28 71.83 -46.56
CA GLY A 49 -2.64 71.57 -45.17
C GLY A 49 -2.97 70.09 -44.97
N VAL A 50 -2.23 69.41 -44.08
CA VAL A 50 -2.37 67.96 -43.87
C VAL A 50 -3.68 67.64 -43.16
N ALA A 51 -4.60 66.96 -43.86
CA ALA A 51 -5.82 66.44 -43.26
C ALA A 51 -5.48 65.36 -42.21
N ILE A 52 -5.91 65.56 -40.97
CA ILE A 52 -5.77 64.58 -39.90
C ILE A 52 -6.75 63.43 -40.19
N SER A 53 -6.28 62.18 -40.18
CA SER A 53 -7.16 61.02 -40.34
C SER A 53 -8.06 60.88 -39.11
N ALA A 54 -9.38 60.90 -39.30
CA ALA A 54 -10.33 60.80 -38.18
C ALA A 54 -10.36 59.40 -37.53
N TYR A 55 -9.73 58.39 -38.14
CA TYR A 55 -9.55 57.04 -37.59
C TYR A 55 -8.07 56.66 -37.52
N ILE A 56 -7.63 56.28 -36.32
CA ILE A 56 -6.26 55.86 -36.00
C ILE A 56 -6.28 54.35 -35.75
N LYS A 57 -5.59 53.59 -36.61
CA LYS A 57 -5.46 52.13 -36.45
C LYS A 57 -4.68 51.79 -35.19
N ARG A 58 -5.22 50.88 -34.39
CA ARG A 58 -4.67 50.47 -33.09
C ARG A 58 -4.01 49.11 -33.16
N PHE A 59 -4.71 48.15 -33.76
CA PHE A 59 -4.24 46.80 -33.95
C PHE A 59 -4.80 46.22 -35.24
N SER A 60 -4.04 45.36 -35.91
CA SER A 60 -4.52 44.50 -37.00
C SER A 60 -3.79 43.17 -36.95
N THR A 61 -4.51 42.09 -37.23
CA THR A 61 -3.94 40.74 -37.36
C THR A 61 -4.73 39.91 -38.35
N VAL A 62 -4.16 38.80 -38.80
CA VAL A 62 -4.84 37.73 -39.54
C VAL A 62 -4.74 36.44 -38.74
N ALA A 63 -5.88 35.94 -38.25
CA ALA A 63 -5.96 34.70 -37.46
C ALA A 63 -7.36 34.09 -37.50
N ASN A 64 -7.49 32.80 -37.19
CA ASN A 64 -8.77 32.19 -36.85
C ASN A 64 -9.34 32.88 -35.61
N GLY A 65 -10.46 33.61 -35.73
CA GLY A 65 -10.91 34.51 -34.65
C GLY A 65 -12.08 35.43 -34.99
N ALA A 66 -12.40 36.34 -34.06
CA ALA A 66 -13.40 37.39 -34.25
C ALA A 66 -13.07 38.67 -33.46
N VAL A 67 -13.78 39.75 -33.80
CA VAL A 67 -13.81 41.02 -33.07
C VAL A 67 -15.14 41.13 -32.34
N THR A 68 -15.13 41.61 -31.10
CA THR A 68 -16.33 41.92 -30.33
C THR A 68 -16.25 43.33 -29.75
N TYR A 69 -17.37 44.05 -29.81
CA TYR A 69 -17.58 45.30 -29.09
C TYR A 69 -18.61 45.02 -28.00
N THR A 70 -18.33 45.49 -26.79
CA THR A 70 -19.29 45.57 -25.67
C THR A 70 -19.09 46.91 -24.97
N GLY A 71 -20.02 47.35 -24.14
CA GLY A 71 -19.94 48.65 -23.48
C GLY A 71 -21.32 49.17 -23.09
N ASN A 72 -21.39 50.41 -22.64
CA ASN A 72 -22.63 50.99 -22.15
C ASN A 72 -22.58 52.53 -22.18
N THR A 73 -23.77 53.16 -22.24
CA THR A 73 -23.89 54.57 -21.86
C THR A 73 -23.64 54.73 -20.37
N LEU A 74 -23.39 55.96 -19.95
CA LEU A 74 -23.29 56.38 -18.56
C LEU A 74 -24.47 57.24 -18.10
N GLY A 75 -25.56 57.38 -18.87
CA GLY A 75 -26.72 58.16 -18.42
C GLY A 75 -28.06 57.81 -19.07
N LEU A 76 -29.11 58.46 -18.55
CA LEU A 76 -30.51 58.23 -18.92
C LEU A 76 -31.20 59.50 -19.47
N SER A 77 -32.10 59.31 -20.44
CA SER A 77 -32.88 60.37 -21.10
C SER A 77 -33.76 61.18 -20.13
N LYS A 78 -34.03 62.45 -20.48
CA LYS A 78 -34.63 63.42 -19.54
C LYS A 78 -35.84 64.19 -20.05
N GLN A 79 -36.52 64.89 -19.17
CA GLN A 79 -37.61 65.82 -19.48
C GLN A 79 -37.05 67.17 -19.98
N SER A 80 -37.81 67.85 -20.86
CA SER A 80 -37.40 69.16 -21.37
C SER A 80 -37.16 70.16 -20.24
N SER A 81 -35.92 70.67 -20.19
CA SER A 81 -35.41 71.61 -19.19
C SER A 81 -35.47 71.12 -17.74
N ALA A 82 -35.47 69.79 -17.49
CA ALA A 82 -35.53 69.21 -16.15
C ALA A 82 -34.78 67.86 -16.04
N ASN A 83 -33.98 67.69 -14.98
CA ASN A 83 -33.28 66.44 -14.68
C ASN A 83 -34.24 65.47 -13.96
N ALA A 84 -35.16 64.92 -14.76
CA ALA A 84 -36.17 63.93 -14.40
C ALA A 84 -36.47 63.04 -15.63
N PRO A 85 -36.95 61.79 -15.49
CA PRO A 85 -37.17 60.87 -16.61
C PRO A 85 -38.05 61.44 -17.73
N GLY A 86 -37.53 61.49 -18.96
CA GLY A 86 -38.29 61.99 -20.11
C GLY A 86 -37.66 61.64 -21.47
N ASN A 87 -38.18 62.23 -22.53
CA ASN A 87 -37.95 61.86 -23.93
C ASN A 87 -36.97 62.78 -24.69
N GLN A 88 -36.22 63.65 -24.01
CA GLN A 88 -35.23 64.51 -24.66
C GLN A 88 -33.94 63.75 -24.99
N GLY A 89 -33.28 64.17 -26.07
CA GLY A 89 -32.02 63.63 -26.57
C GLY A 89 -30.79 64.00 -25.76
N SER A 90 -30.88 63.81 -24.45
CA SER A 90 -29.88 64.30 -23.51
C SER A 90 -29.95 63.47 -22.24
N ILE A 91 -28.77 63.09 -21.74
CA ILE A 91 -28.61 62.65 -20.36
C ILE A 91 -29.14 63.75 -19.43
N GLY A 92 -29.90 63.34 -18.41
CA GLY A 92 -30.28 64.17 -17.26
C GLY A 92 -30.08 63.49 -15.91
N THR A 93 -29.44 62.33 -15.90
CA THR A 93 -28.79 61.74 -14.72
C THR A 93 -27.76 60.71 -15.18
N PHE A 94 -26.67 60.53 -14.43
CA PHE A 94 -25.73 59.45 -14.70
C PHE A 94 -26.16 58.12 -14.06
N ILE A 95 -25.81 57.02 -14.72
CA ILE A 95 -25.84 55.66 -14.19
C ILE A 95 -24.65 55.50 -13.23
N THR A 96 -24.86 54.83 -12.10
CA THR A 96 -23.78 54.44 -11.17
C THR A 96 -23.91 52.98 -10.73
N THR A 97 -22.80 52.41 -10.27
CA THR A 97 -22.73 51.08 -9.66
C THR A 97 -23.24 51.03 -8.23
N ASP A 98 -23.42 52.18 -7.55
CA ASP A 98 -24.10 52.21 -6.26
C ASP A 98 -25.62 52.07 -6.46
N THR A 99 -26.12 50.85 -6.30
CA THR A 99 -27.56 50.54 -6.47
C THR A 99 -28.46 51.14 -5.38
N PHE A 100 -27.92 51.83 -4.38
CA PHE A 100 -28.70 52.51 -3.34
C PHE A 100 -28.85 54.01 -3.58
N THR A 101 -28.03 54.63 -4.44
CA THR A 101 -28.26 56.04 -4.82
C THR A 101 -29.43 56.16 -5.79
N ARG A 102 -30.08 57.33 -5.74
CA ARG A 102 -31.16 57.70 -6.62
C ARG A 102 -31.11 59.20 -6.85
N ASP A 103 -31.05 59.62 -8.10
CA ASP A 103 -31.14 61.03 -8.46
C ASP A 103 -32.60 61.42 -8.69
N ASN A 104 -33.10 62.33 -7.84
CA ASN A 104 -34.45 62.87 -7.91
C ASN A 104 -35.55 61.81 -8.11
N THR A 105 -36.13 61.73 -9.31
CA THR A 105 -37.24 60.84 -9.67
C THR A 105 -36.82 59.62 -10.51
N TYR A 106 -35.56 59.55 -10.97
CA TYR A 106 -35.02 58.42 -11.74
C TYR A 106 -35.02 57.11 -10.95
N PRO A 107 -34.78 55.94 -11.58
CA PRO A 107 -34.62 54.67 -10.85
C PRO A 107 -33.38 54.66 -9.94
N PHE A 108 -33.33 53.72 -8.99
CA PHE A 108 -32.12 53.44 -8.21
C PHE A 108 -30.95 53.00 -9.08
N GLY A 109 -29.71 53.28 -8.65
CA GLY A 109 -28.51 53.15 -9.49
C GLY A 109 -28.22 54.40 -10.32
N THR A 110 -28.63 55.58 -9.85
CA THR A 110 -28.44 56.87 -10.54
C THR A 110 -27.83 57.94 -9.63
N THR A 111 -27.14 58.91 -10.23
CA THR A 111 -26.47 60.04 -9.57
C THR A 111 -26.31 61.23 -10.51
N SER A 112 -26.48 62.45 -10.02
CA SER A 112 -26.22 63.70 -10.76
C SER A 112 -24.73 64.11 -10.75
N ASN A 113 -23.84 63.25 -10.24
CA ASN A 113 -22.41 63.52 -10.10
C ASN A 113 -21.57 62.61 -11.02
N TRP A 114 -20.91 63.18 -12.04
CA TRP A 114 -20.05 62.42 -12.95
C TRP A 114 -18.87 61.74 -12.24
N LEU A 115 -18.38 62.27 -11.11
CA LEU A 115 -17.33 61.62 -10.29
C LEU A 115 -17.82 60.33 -9.62
N GLN A 116 -19.11 60.03 -9.68
CA GLN A 116 -19.72 58.80 -9.19
C GLN A 116 -20.34 57.97 -10.33
N ASN A 117 -20.24 58.40 -11.59
CA ASN A 117 -20.80 57.63 -12.70
C ASN A 117 -20.04 56.32 -12.90
N GLY A 118 -20.76 55.29 -13.36
CA GLY A 118 -20.22 53.95 -13.55
C GLY A 118 -21.27 53.00 -14.09
N SER A 119 -21.01 52.39 -15.24
CA SER A 119 -21.92 51.45 -15.88
C SER A 119 -21.21 50.20 -16.35
N THR A 120 -21.92 49.09 -16.29
CA THR A 120 -21.41 47.73 -16.53
C THR A 120 -21.95 47.18 -17.85
N ALA A 121 -21.16 46.33 -18.51
CA ALA A 121 -21.54 45.54 -19.68
C ALA A 121 -20.94 44.12 -19.61
N LEU A 122 -21.53 43.16 -20.33
CA LEU A 122 -21.03 41.79 -20.39
C LEU A 122 -20.08 41.61 -21.59
N LEU A 123 -18.85 41.17 -21.34
CA LEU A 123 -17.96 40.67 -22.39
C LEU A 123 -18.12 39.15 -22.52
N THR A 124 -18.60 38.69 -23.67
CA THR A 124 -18.74 37.25 -23.98
C THR A 124 -17.70 36.82 -25.01
N ILE A 125 -16.67 36.10 -24.55
CA ILE A 125 -15.67 35.43 -25.38
C ILE A 125 -15.98 33.91 -25.42
N PRO A 126 -16.02 33.25 -26.59
CA PRO A 126 -16.25 31.81 -26.70
C PRO A 126 -15.17 30.97 -25.99
N PRO A 127 -15.50 29.78 -25.45
CA PRO A 127 -14.50 28.85 -24.91
C PRO A 127 -13.40 28.48 -25.91
N GLY A 128 -12.18 28.26 -25.42
CA GLY A 128 -11.01 27.96 -26.26
C GLY A 128 -10.43 29.16 -27.02
N SER A 129 -10.90 30.37 -26.76
CA SER A 129 -10.35 31.59 -27.35
C SER A 129 -9.15 32.13 -26.57
N THR A 130 -8.23 32.80 -27.27
CA THR A 130 -7.16 33.62 -26.69
C THR A 130 -7.36 35.06 -27.11
N ILE A 131 -7.44 35.98 -26.15
CA ILE A 131 -7.51 37.43 -26.42
C ILE A 131 -6.18 37.87 -27.01
N LEU A 132 -6.21 38.55 -28.15
CA LEU A 132 -5.03 39.07 -28.84
C LEU A 132 -4.80 40.55 -28.51
N TYR A 133 -5.88 41.34 -28.51
CA TYR A 133 -5.86 42.78 -28.27
C TYR A 133 -7.16 43.25 -27.62
N ALA A 134 -7.11 44.27 -26.77
CA ALA A 134 -8.27 45.00 -26.28
C ALA A 134 -7.98 46.50 -26.13
N GLU A 135 -8.89 47.34 -26.60
CA GLU A 135 -8.88 48.79 -26.40
C GLU A 135 -10.17 49.20 -25.68
N LEU A 136 -10.05 49.94 -24.59
CA LEU A 136 -11.16 50.65 -23.94
C LEU A 136 -11.27 52.04 -24.56
N ILE A 137 -12.42 52.39 -25.11
CA ILE A 137 -12.77 53.72 -25.63
C ILE A 137 -13.79 54.34 -24.66
N TRP A 138 -13.66 55.63 -24.37
CA TRP A 138 -14.65 56.39 -23.59
C TRP A 138 -14.72 57.83 -24.07
N GLY A 139 -15.82 58.52 -23.76
CA GLY A 139 -16.01 59.91 -24.17
C GLY A 139 -17.34 60.49 -23.70
N GLY A 140 -17.57 61.74 -24.09
CA GLY A 140 -18.79 62.44 -23.77
C GLY A 140 -18.74 63.94 -24.06
N SER A 141 -19.83 64.59 -23.68
CA SER A 141 -20.01 66.04 -23.55
C SER A 141 -19.13 66.58 -22.42
N TYR A 142 -18.52 67.76 -22.58
CA TYR A 142 -17.65 68.35 -21.54
C TYR A 142 -17.93 69.79 -21.13
N ASN A 143 -18.75 70.54 -21.89
CA ASN A 143 -19.02 71.96 -21.64
C ASN A 143 -20.38 72.36 -22.23
N TYR A 144 -21.45 72.13 -21.46
CA TYR A 144 -22.84 72.36 -21.86
C TYR A 144 -23.69 72.89 -20.70
N GLY A 145 -24.69 73.73 -21.02
CA GLY A 145 -25.67 74.27 -20.07
C GLY A 145 -25.11 74.93 -18.79
N GLY A 146 -23.85 75.38 -18.81
CA GLY A 146 -23.16 75.96 -17.65
C GLY A 146 -22.33 74.98 -16.81
N GLN A 147 -22.39 73.66 -17.07
CA GLN A 147 -21.45 72.68 -16.54
C GLN A 147 -20.21 72.61 -17.44
N ASN A 148 -19.01 72.54 -16.85
CA ASN A 148 -17.76 72.39 -17.59
C ASN A 148 -16.78 71.47 -16.84
N VAL A 149 -16.38 70.38 -17.50
CA VAL A 149 -15.44 69.35 -16.98
C VAL A 149 -14.17 69.25 -17.83
N SER A 150 -13.87 70.28 -18.64
CA SER A 150 -12.71 70.32 -19.56
C SER A 150 -11.36 70.07 -18.87
N ALA A 151 -11.21 70.48 -17.61
CA ALA A 151 -10.02 70.26 -16.79
C ALA A 151 -9.76 68.77 -16.48
N ASN A 152 -10.77 67.91 -16.59
CA ASN A 152 -10.69 66.49 -16.23
C ASN A 152 -10.50 65.56 -17.45
N LEU A 153 -10.49 66.08 -18.68
CA LEU A 153 -10.40 65.25 -19.89
C LEU A 153 -9.05 64.54 -20.10
N ALA A 154 -8.11 64.70 -19.17
CA ALA A 154 -6.82 64.03 -19.14
C ALA A 154 -6.63 63.12 -17.90
N THR A 155 -7.61 63.05 -16.98
CA THR A 155 -7.53 62.15 -15.81
C THR A 155 -7.80 60.70 -16.21
N PHE A 156 -7.36 59.76 -15.37
CA PHE A 156 -7.71 58.36 -15.53
C PHE A 156 -9.21 58.12 -15.32
N VAL A 157 -9.72 57.05 -15.95
CA VAL A 157 -11.00 56.43 -15.60
C VAL A 157 -10.74 55.19 -14.74
N THR A 158 -11.73 54.75 -13.97
CA THR A 158 -11.66 53.45 -13.27
C THR A 158 -12.26 52.39 -14.16
N PHE A 159 -11.48 51.36 -14.51
CA PHE A 159 -11.93 50.20 -15.28
C PHE A 159 -11.93 48.97 -14.36
N ALA A 160 -13.09 48.34 -14.20
CA ALA A 160 -13.25 47.10 -13.45
C ALA A 160 -13.42 45.91 -14.40
N THR A 161 -12.73 44.83 -14.07
CA THR A 161 -12.76 43.54 -14.77
C THR A 161 -13.17 42.44 -13.80
N PRO A 162 -13.46 41.21 -14.26
CA PRO A 162 -13.66 40.06 -13.37
C PRO A 162 -12.45 39.73 -12.47
N SER A 163 -11.25 40.24 -12.77
CA SER A 163 -10.05 40.11 -11.93
C SER A 163 -9.85 41.25 -10.92
N GLY A 164 -10.71 42.28 -10.93
CA GLY A 164 -10.57 43.48 -10.13
C GLY A 164 -10.44 44.77 -10.96
N SER A 165 -10.21 45.89 -10.26
CA SER A 165 -10.25 47.25 -10.81
C SER A 165 -8.88 47.89 -10.98
N SER A 166 -8.76 48.83 -11.92
CA SER A 166 -7.52 49.59 -12.18
C SER A 166 -7.81 50.98 -12.72
N SER A 167 -6.92 51.94 -12.42
CA SER A 167 -6.91 53.27 -13.05
C SER A 167 -6.32 53.20 -14.46
N VAL A 168 -7.08 53.65 -15.46
CA VAL A 168 -6.71 53.63 -16.87
C VAL A 168 -6.53 55.05 -17.38
N ASN A 169 -5.30 55.42 -17.73
CA ASN A 169 -4.97 56.76 -18.25
C ASN A 169 -5.25 56.85 -19.77
N PRO A 170 -5.70 58.00 -20.28
CA PRO A 170 -5.93 58.19 -21.71
C PRO A 170 -4.65 58.14 -22.56
N SER A 171 -4.70 57.43 -23.68
CA SER A 171 -3.66 57.43 -24.71
C SER A 171 -3.63 58.77 -25.45
N ALA A 172 -2.51 59.48 -25.36
CA ALA A 172 -2.28 60.73 -26.09
C ALA A 172 -2.34 60.57 -27.62
N THR A 173 -2.04 59.36 -28.14
CA THR A 173 -2.11 59.04 -29.58
C THR A 173 -3.54 59.02 -30.12
N THR A 174 -4.55 58.88 -29.25
CA THR A 174 -5.97 58.68 -29.62
C THR A 174 -6.91 59.68 -28.93
N ALA A 175 -6.37 60.66 -28.21
CA ALA A 175 -7.15 61.68 -27.52
C ALA A 175 -7.66 62.75 -28.51
N VAL A 176 -8.94 62.67 -28.87
CA VAL A 176 -9.63 63.67 -29.70
C VAL A 176 -10.46 64.59 -28.82
N THR A 177 -10.36 65.92 -29.00
CA THR A 177 -11.24 66.89 -28.34
C THR A 177 -11.75 67.87 -29.39
N LEU A 178 -13.08 67.92 -29.55
CA LEU A 178 -13.79 68.66 -30.58
C LEU A 178 -14.21 70.02 -30.00
N THR A 179 -13.30 70.99 -30.06
CA THR A 179 -13.43 72.25 -29.29
C THR A 179 -14.54 73.19 -29.76
N GLY A 180 -15.04 73.04 -30.99
CA GLY A 180 -16.23 73.75 -31.47
C GLY A 180 -17.55 73.16 -30.96
N ASP A 181 -17.53 71.86 -30.60
CA ASP A 181 -18.72 71.05 -30.36
C ASP A 181 -18.82 70.53 -28.92
N ASN A 182 -17.81 70.82 -28.09
CA ASN A 182 -17.72 70.47 -26.68
C ASN A 182 -17.78 68.95 -26.38
N TYR A 183 -17.25 68.12 -27.29
CA TYR A 183 -17.08 66.67 -27.10
C TYR A 183 -15.63 66.22 -27.02
N TYR A 184 -15.43 65.02 -26.48
CA TYR A 184 -14.13 64.37 -26.51
C TYR A 184 -14.23 62.85 -26.61
N VAL A 185 -13.21 62.22 -27.21
CA VAL A 185 -12.97 60.78 -27.20
C VAL A 185 -11.59 60.52 -26.60
N ARG A 186 -11.48 59.48 -25.80
CA ARG A 186 -10.23 58.88 -25.31
C ARG A 186 -10.25 57.38 -25.58
N SER A 187 -9.07 56.78 -25.57
CA SER A 187 -8.96 55.33 -25.44
C SER A 187 -7.72 54.94 -24.64
N ALA A 188 -7.61 53.65 -24.31
CA ALA A 188 -6.40 53.04 -23.80
C ALA A 188 -6.34 51.56 -24.20
N GLU A 189 -5.11 51.06 -24.36
CA GLU A 189 -4.83 49.64 -24.56
C GLU A 189 -4.94 48.93 -23.19
N VAL A 190 -5.78 47.89 -23.10
CA VAL A 190 -6.13 47.19 -21.84
C VAL A 190 -6.08 45.66 -21.97
N THR A 191 -5.35 45.16 -22.97
CA THR A 191 -5.27 43.73 -23.32
C THR A 191 -4.81 42.87 -22.14
N SER A 192 -3.91 43.37 -21.29
CA SER A 192 -3.46 42.66 -20.07
C SER A 192 -4.61 42.44 -19.08
N MET A 193 -5.37 43.49 -18.79
CA MET A 193 -6.52 43.47 -17.86
C MET A 193 -7.67 42.60 -18.39
N VAL A 194 -7.92 42.64 -19.70
CA VAL A 194 -8.94 41.79 -20.34
C VAL A 194 -8.47 40.33 -20.47
N LYS A 195 -7.16 40.08 -20.65
CA LYS A 195 -6.58 38.72 -20.62
C LYS A 195 -6.72 38.06 -19.25
N SER A 196 -6.55 38.79 -18.16
CA SER A 196 -6.83 38.26 -16.81
C SER A 196 -8.34 38.12 -16.56
N GLY A 197 -9.13 39.12 -16.96
CA GLY A 197 -10.58 39.15 -16.70
C GLY A 197 -11.39 38.12 -17.49
N GLY A 198 -11.00 37.81 -18.72
CA GLY A 198 -11.70 36.83 -19.57
C GLY A 198 -13.14 37.22 -19.90
N THR A 199 -14.03 36.23 -20.01
CA THR A 199 -15.49 36.42 -20.13
C THR A 199 -16.07 36.83 -18.78
N GLY A 200 -16.89 37.89 -18.76
CA GLY A 200 -17.54 38.35 -17.54
C GLY A 200 -18.01 39.80 -17.61
N LEU A 201 -18.38 40.36 -16.47
CA LEU A 201 -18.83 41.75 -16.35
C LEU A 201 -17.64 42.70 -16.30
N TYR A 202 -17.71 43.78 -17.10
CA TYR A 202 -16.74 44.87 -17.12
C TYR A 202 -17.46 46.18 -16.85
N THR A 203 -16.82 47.10 -16.11
CA THR A 203 -17.41 48.40 -15.74
C THR A 203 -16.42 49.51 -16.02
N THR A 204 -16.88 50.64 -16.55
CA THR A 204 -16.07 51.87 -16.60
C THR A 204 -16.77 52.98 -15.82
N SER A 205 -16.01 53.69 -14.99
CA SER A 205 -16.51 54.66 -14.01
C SER A 205 -15.60 55.90 -13.91
N HIS A 206 -16.13 57.01 -13.41
CA HIS A 206 -15.46 58.32 -13.32
C HIS A 206 -15.11 58.92 -14.70
N VAL A 207 -16.00 58.77 -15.69
CA VAL A 207 -15.84 59.39 -17.02
C VAL A 207 -16.37 60.82 -16.97
N PRO A 208 -15.58 61.85 -17.32
CA PRO A 208 -16.08 63.22 -17.44
C PRO A 208 -17.30 63.32 -18.37
N GLY A 209 -18.36 63.96 -17.90
CA GLY A 209 -19.59 64.16 -18.67
C GLY A 209 -20.35 65.38 -18.15
N THR A 210 -21.30 65.89 -18.93
CA THR A 210 -22.30 66.86 -18.46
C THR A 210 -23.71 66.27 -18.51
N GLU A 211 -24.63 66.88 -17.77
CA GLU A 211 -26.06 66.53 -17.69
C GLU A 211 -26.93 67.80 -17.55
N ALA A 212 -26.42 68.94 -18.00
CA ALA A 212 -26.84 70.25 -17.54
C ALA A 212 -28.33 70.53 -17.82
N THR A 213 -29.05 71.02 -16.81
CA THR A 213 -30.53 70.97 -16.76
C THR A 213 -31.21 71.66 -17.94
N SER A 214 -30.67 72.77 -18.43
CA SER A 214 -31.21 73.54 -19.57
C SER A 214 -30.88 72.99 -20.96
N GLU A 215 -29.87 72.13 -21.08
CA GLU A 215 -29.46 71.53 -22.36
C GLU A 215 -30.29 70.28 -22.65
N ASN A 216 -30.89 70.16 -23.83
CA ASN A 216 -31.88 69.12 -24.15
C ASN A 216 -31.48 68.19 -25.30
N SER A 217 -30.37 68.46 -26.00
CA SER A 217 -29.95 67.69 -27.19
C SER A 217 -28.42 67.59 -27.35
N ALA A 218 -27.66 67.61 -26.24
CA ALA A 218 -26.19 67.62 -26.30
C ALA A 218 -25.48 67.14 -25.00
N ASN A 219 -26.09 66.23 -24.24
CA ASN A 219 -25.40 65.57 -23.12
C ASN A 219 -25.30 64.06 -23.35
N ALA A 220 -24.16 63.59 -23.85
CA ALA A 220 -23.74 62.19 -23.83
C ALA A 220 -22.58 61.92 -22.88
N ALA A 221 -22.47 60.67 -22.42
CA ALA A 221 -21.28 60.07 -21.82
C ALA A 221 -21.39 58.54 -21.95
N GLY A 222 -20.27 57.84 -22.20
CA GLY A 222 -20.29 56.39 -22.33
C GLY A 222 -18.93 55.77 -22.62
N TRP A 223 -18.93 54.45 -22.82
CA TRP A 223 -17.72 53.66 -23.07
C TRP A 223 -17.97 52.41 -23.89
N THR A 224 -16.93 51.97 -24.60
CA THR A 224 -16.90 50.79 -25.48
C THR A 224 -15.58 50.05 -25.30
N LEU A 225 -15.64 48.77 -24.96
CA LEU A 225 -14.51 47.85 -24.96
C LEU A 225 -14.48 47.05 -26.27
N ALA A 226 -13.48 47.30 -27.09
CA ALA A 226 -13.26 46.65 -28.37
C ALA A 226 -12.18 45.55 -28.22
N VAL A 227 -12.54 44.28 -28.42
CA VAL A 227 -11.67 43.12 -28.17
C VAL A 227 -11.50 42.27 -29.43
N ILE A 228 -10.25 41.91 -29.75
CA ILE A 228 -9.90 40.93 -30.79
C ILE A 228 -9.43 39.65 -30.10
N TYR A 229 -9.98 38.51 -30.49
CA TYR A 229 -9.58 37.19 -29.98
C TYR A 229 -9.41 36.18 -31.11
N SER A 230 -8.42 35.30 -30.97
CA SER A 230 -8.28 34.12 -31.81
C SER A 230 -9.03 32.94 -31.20
N ASN A 231 -9.69 32.13 -32.01
CA ASN A 231 -10.25 30.84 -31.64
C ASN A 231 -10.12 29.89 -32.85
N PRO A 232 -9.44 28.72 -32.73
CA PRO A 232 -9.25 27.79 -33.85
C PRO A 232 -10.53 27.28 -34.51
N SER A 233 -11.67 27.30 -33.81
CA SER A 233 -12.97 26.89 -34.38
C SER A 233 -13.62 27.94 -35.28
N LEU A 234 -13.12 29.18 -35.29
CA LEU A 234 -13.63 30.25 -36.14
C LEU A 234 -12.85 30.32 -37.48
N PRO A 235 -13.49 30.79 -38.57
CA PRO A 235 -12.79 31.09 -39.83
C PRO A 235 -11.57 32.00 -39.64
N ALA A 236 -10.60 31.90 -40.55
CA ALA A 236 -9.48 32.83 -40.62
C ALA A 236 -9.98 34.22 -41.05
N ARG A 237 -9.68 35.25 -40.25
CA ARG A 237 -10.13 36.63 -40.49
C ARG A 237 -9.01 37.64 -40.34
N ASN A 238 -9.02 38.66 -41.18
CA ASN A 238 -8.40 39.94 -40.83
C ASN A 238 -9.28 40.62 -39.76
N MET A 239 -8.65 41.07 -38.69
CA MET A 239 -9.30 41.67 -37.53
C MET A 239 -8.56 42.95 -37.19
N THR A 240 -9.24 44.09 -37.30
CA THR A 240 -8.62 45.42 -37.17
C THR A 240 -9.48 46.34 -36.32
N ILE A 241 -8.89 47.07 -35.38
CA ILE A 241 -9.56 48.13 -34.59
C ILE A 241 -8.96 49.50 -34.94
N PHE A 242 -9.84 50.49 -35.12
CA PHE A 242 -9.51 51.90 -35.22
C PHE A 242 -10.26 52.68 -34.13
N VAL A 243 -9.59 53.65 -33.51
CA VAL A 243 -10.20 54.65 -32.61
C VAL A 243 -10.24 55.98 -33.34
N GLY A 244 -11.26 56.80 -33.09
CA GLY A 244 -11.46 58.06 -33.79
C GLY A 244 -12.24 59.09 -32.99
N GLY A 245 -12.75 60.08 -33.72
CA GLY A 245 -13.63 61.12 -33.21
C GLY A 245 -14.25 61.88 -34.38
N GLU A 246 -14.85 61.13 -35.31
CA GLU A 246 -15.42 61.68 -36.54
C GLU A 246 -16.73 62.40 -36.22
N LEU A 247 -16.65 63.73 -36.08
CA LEU A 247 -17.82 64.59 -35.99
C LEU A 247 -18.62 64.54 -37.29
N THR A 248 -19.92 64.28 -37.15
CA THR A 248 -20.92 64.42 -38.20
C THR A 248 -21.98 65.41 -37.75
N SER A 249 -22.39 66.32 -38.64
CA SER A 249 -23.51 67.24 -38.43
C SER A 249 -24.12 67.65 -39.77
N SER A 250 -25.22 68.40 -39.74
CA SER A 250 -25.82 69.01 -40.94
C SER A 250 -24.91 69.98 -41.70
N THR A 251 -23.78 70.41 -41.11
CA THR A 251 -22.77 71.28 -41.72
C THR A 251 -21.40 70.62 -41.91
N THR A 252 -21.13 69.51 -41.21
CA THR A 252 -19.82 68.83 -41.19
C THR A 252 -19.99 67.35 -41.57
N THR A 253 -19.28 66.92 -42.61
CA THR A 253 -19.24 65.53 -43.05
C THR A 253 -17.81 65.19 -43.44
N THR A 254 -17.17 64.32 -42.67
CA THR A 254 -15.80 63.88 -42.95
C THR A 254 -15.84 62.67 -43.90
N THR A 255 -14.72 62.30 -44.51
CA THR A 255 -14.60 61.02 -45.24
C THR A 255 -13.23 60.45 -45.00
N SER A 256 -13.19 59.29 -44.34
CA SER A 256 -11.99 58.80 -43.68
C SER A 256 -11.58 57.47 -44.29
N SER A 257 -10.32 57.37 -44.75
CA SER A 257 -9.78 56.12 -45.28
C SER A 257 -9.42 55.15 -44.16
N VAL A 258 -9.91 53.91 -44.25
CA VAL A 258 -9.50 52.80 -43.38
C VAL A 258 -8.59 51.85 -44.16
N SER A 259 -7.46 51.45 -43.57
CA SER A 259 -6.37 50.82 -44.33
C SER A 259 -5.58 49.75 -43.57
N GLY A 260 -5.10 48.75 -44.31
CA GLY A 260 -4.34 47.62 -43.77
C GLY A 260 -5.21 46.56 -43.10
N PHE A 261 -6.47 46.45 -43.53
CA PHE A 261 -7.16 45.17 -43.56
C PHE A 261 -6.83 44.46 -44.89
N CYS A 262 -7.40 43.28 -45.13
CA CYS A 262 -7.44 42.69 -46.46
C CYS A 262 -8.66 41.78 -46.67
N THR A 263 -9.15 41.71 -47.91
CA THR A 263 -10.25 40.83 -48.36
C THR A 263 -9.69 39.60 -49.11
N PRO A 264 -10.45 38.51 -49.30
CA PRO A 264 -9.94 37.32 -49.97
C PRO A 264 -9.70 37.62 -51.46
N GLY A 265 -8.69 36.99 -52.05
CA GLY A 265 -8.29 37.26 -53.45
C GLY A 265 -9.34 36.88 -54.50
N LYS A 266 -10.23 35.94 -54.16
CA LYS A 266 -11.36 35.45 -54.97
C LYS A 266 -12.42 34.81 -54.05
N GLY A 267 -13.60 34.53 -54.59
CA GLY A 267 -14.71 33.92 -53.85
C GLY A 267 -15.52 34.93 -53.03
N PRO A 268 -16.53 34.46 -52.26
CA PRO A 268 -17.38 35.32 -51.44
C PRO A 268 -16.56 36.07 -50.38
N ILE A 269 -17.00 37.28 -50.06
CA ILE A 269 -16.45 38.12 -48.99
C ILE A 269 -17.47 38.08 -47.86
N ASN A 270 -17.08 37.58 -46.69
CA ASN A 270 -17.88 37.69 -45.47
C ASN A 270 -17.21 38.74 -44.57
N ALA A 271 -17.84 39.89 -44.39
CA ALA A 271 -17.25 41.04 -43.73
C ALA A 271 -18.24 41.81 -42.86
N ARG A 272 -17.80 42.23 -41.67
CA ARG A 272 -18.62 43.01 -40.74
C ARG A 272 -17.87 44.21 -40.17
N LEU A 273 -18.63 45.28 -39.94
CA LEU A 273 -18.18 46.54 -39.38
C LEU A 273 -18.78 46.68 -37.97
N MET A 274 -17.91 46.74 -36.96
CA MET A 274 -18.28 47.24 -35.65
C MET A 274 -18.18 48.76 -35.67
N VAL A 275 -19.12 49.44 -35.01
CA VAL A 275 -19.14 50.90 -34.90
C VAL A 275 -19.50 51.26 -33.46
N SER A 276 -18.89 52.30 -32.92
CA SER A 276 -19.41 52.99 -31.74
C SER A 276 -19.39 54.50 -31.95
N ALA A 277 -20.42 55.16 -31.42
CA ALA A 277 -20.61 56.60 -31.51
C ALA A 277 -21.25 57.15 -30.22
N MET A 278 -21.30 58.47 -30.10
CA MET A 278 -22.07 59.19 -29.07
C MET A 278 -23.00 60.22 -29.73
N GLU A 279 -24.06 60.59 -29.02
CA GLU A 279 -25.09 61.55 -29.46
C GLU A 279 -25.83 61.12 -30.74
N GLY A 280 -26.20 59.84 -30.85
CA GLY A 280 -27.20 59.39 -31.83
C GLY A 280 -28.60 59.38 -31.23
N ASP A 281 -29.49 60.25 -31.71
CA ASP A 281 -30.81 60.40 -31.12
C ASP A 281 -31.85 59.48 -31.78
N SER A 282 -32.53 58.65 -30.98
CA SER A 282 -33.46 57.65 -31.53
C SER A 282 -34.65 58.29 -32.25
N ASN A 283 -35.11 59.46 -31.79
CA ASN A 283 -36.23 60.21 -32.38
C ASN A 283 -35.85 61.14 -33.55
N LEU A 284 -34.57 61.44 -33.75
CA LEU A 284 -34.13 62.22 -34.92
C LEU A 284 -33.90 61.27 -36.10
N THR A 285 -33.98 61.77 -37.34
CA THR A 285 -33.82 60.92 -38.54
C THR A 285 -33.05 61.66 -39.63
N GLY A 286 -32.35 60.88 -40.44
CA GLY A 286 -31.34 61.35 -41.40
C GLY A 286 -29.98 60.67 -41.23
N ASP A 287 -29.74 60.08 -40.07
CA ASP A 287 -28.46 59.52 -39.69
C ASP A 287 -28.12 58.24 -40.46
N GLN A 288 -26.93 58.23 -41.06
CA GLN A 288 -26.39 57.08 -41.77
C GLN A 288 -24.90 56.91 -41.50
N MET A 289 -24.49 55.68 -41.19
CA MET A 289 -23.14 55.24 -41.50
C MET A 289 -23.08 54.86 -42.99
N GLN A 290 -22.04 55.31 -43.69
CA GLN A 290 -21.76 54.97 -45.08
C GLN A 290 -20.40 54.27 -45.19
N PHE A 291 -20.33 53.20 -45.98
CA PHE A 291 -19.11 52.41 -46.17
C PHE A 291 -18.98 51.92 -47.62
N GLY A 292 -17.75 51.82 -48.12
CA GLY A 292 -17.48 51.33 -49.48
C GLY A 292 -16.00 51.40 -49.88
N PRO A 293 -15.61 50.87 -51.06
CA PRO A 293 -14.20 50.80 -51.46
C PRO A 293 -13.56 52.17 -51.75
N THR A 294 -14.34 53.09 -52.31
CA THR A 294 -13.92 54.46 -52.65
C THR A 294 -15.05 55.46 -52.36
N THR A 295 -14.73 56.75 -52.27
CA THR A 295 -15.70 57.83 -52.00
C THR A 295 -16.86 57.87 -53.00
N GLY A 296 -16.61 57.55 -54.28
CA GLY A 296 -17.64 57.47 -55.33
C GLY A 296 -18.51 56.21 -55.28
N THR A 297 -18.23 55.31 -54.34
CA THR A 297 -18.92 54.02 -54.12
C THR A 297 -19.42 53.85 -52.68
N LEU A 298 -19.39 54.92 -51.88
CA LEU A 298 -20.01 54.95 -50.56
C LEU A 298 -21.51 54.69 -50.68
N THR A 299 -22.02 53.79 -49.85
CA THR A 299 -23.46 53.54 -49.72
C THR A 299 -23.80 53.35 -48.25
N ALA A 300 -25.02 53.74 -47.87
CA ALA A 300 -25.52 53.52 -46.52
C ALA A 300 -25.53 52.02 -46.17
N ILE A 301 -25.27 51.73 -44.89
CA ILE A 301 -25.34 50.39 -44.30
C ILE A 301 -26.38 50.38 -43.18
N SER A 302 -26.86 49.19 -42.82
CA SER A 302 -27.89 49.02 -41.79
C SER A 302 -27.70 47.71 -41.03
N GLY A 303 -28.19 47.66 -39.80
CA GLY A 303 -28.19 46.50 -38.93
C GLY A 303 -29.60 46.09 -38.52
N PRO A 304 -29.77 44.90 -37.88
CA PRO A 304 -31.06 44.45 -37.34
C PRO A 304 -31.74 45.46 -36.40
N ASN A 305 -30.94 46.29 -35.72
CA ASN A 305 -31.41 47.36 -34.83
C ASN A 305 -30.80 48.73 -35.19
N ASN A 306 -30.44 48.96 -36.47
CA ASN A 306 -29.89 50.22 -36.99
C ASN A 306 -30.44 50.51 -38.41
N PRO A 307 -31.60 51.19 -38.54
CA PRO A 307 -32.23 51.56 -39.82
C PRO A 307 -31.33 52.35 -40.80
N LEU A 308 -31.60 52.24 -42.11
CA LEU A 308 -30.92 52.99 -43.18
C LEU A 308 -31.12 54.52 -43.12
N THR A 309 -32.12 54.98 -42.36
CA THR A 309 -32.51 56.40 -42.21
C THR A 309 -32.40 56.91 -40.77
N ASN A 310 -32.00 56.05 -39.84
CA ASN A 310 -31.46 56.44 -38.55
C ASN A 310 -30.54 55.31 -38.06
N PHE A 311 -29.23 55.47 -38.25
CA PHE A 311 -28.25 54.42 -37.93
C PHE A 311 -27.80 54.47 -36.46
N PHE A 312 -27.83 55.62 -35.81
CA PHE A 312 -27.40 55.83 -34.42
C PHE A 312 -28.63 56.23 -33.58
N CYS A 313 -29.03 55.39 -32.64
CA CYS A 313 -30.32 55.51 -31.95
C CYS A 313 -30.18 55.31 -30.43
N SER A 314 -29.02 55.66 -29.87
CA SER A 314 -28.62 55.33 -28.49
C SER A 314 -28.77 53.84 -28.18
N GLN A 315 -28.40 52.97 -29.15
CA GLN A 315 -28.54 51.52 -29.05
C GLN A 315 -27.22 50.84 -28.77
N ILE A 316 -27.22 49.95 -27.77
CA ILE A 316 -26.11 49.06 -27.48
C ILE A 316 -26.49 47.67 -28.00
N ASN A 317 -25.92 47.30 -29.14
CA ASN A 317 -26.19 46.06 -29.85
C ASN A 317 -25.00 45.10 -29.73
N GLY A 318 -25.29 43.82 -29.51
CA GLY A 318 -24.28 42.78 -29.40
C GLY A 318 -23.69 42.36 -30.75
N ASN A 319 -22.90 41.27 -30.74
CA ASN A 319 -22.14 40.77 -31.90
C ASN A 319 -22.96 40.35 -33.13
N SER A 320 -24.29 40.40 -33.08
CA SER A 320 -25.24 40.15 -34.19
C SER A 320 -25.88 41.42 -34.75
N GLY A 321 -25.60 42.61 -34.19
CA GLY A 321 -26.31 43.85 -34.52
C GLY A 321 -27.73 43.91 -33.94
N THR A 322 -28.04 43.03 -32.99
CA THR A 322 -29.28 42.95 -32.22
C THR A 322 -29.06 43.53 -30.82
N LEU A 323 -30.08 44.16 -30.25
CA LEU A 323 -30.06 44.79 -28.93
C LEU A 323 -29.48 43.90 -27.81
N ASP A 324 -28.52 44.43 -27.05
CA ASP A 324 -27.92 43.79 -25.88
C ASP A 324 -28.53 44.34 -24.59
N THR A 325 -29.18 43.45 -23.84
CA THR A 325 -29.89 43.76 -22.59
C THR A 325 -29.13 43.35 -21.33
N SER A 326 -27.84 42.97 -21.44
CA SER A 326 -27.05 42.41 -20.33
C SER A 326 -26.35 43.44 -19.41
N GLY A 327 -26.19 44.69 -19.85
CA GLY A 327 -25.51 45.75 -19.08
C GLY A 327 -26.38 46.44 -18.03
N SER A 328 -25.80 47.39 -17.30
CA SER A 328 -26.56 48.32 -16.42
C SER A 328 -27.65 49.01 -17.23
N PHE A 329 -28.88 49.06 -16.69
CA PHE A 329 -30.09 49.52 -17.41
C PHE A 329 -30.37 48.80 -18.74
N GLY A 330 -29.87 47.57 -18.90
CA GLY A 330 -29.93 46.80 -20.15
C GLY A 330 -31.34 46.58 -20.72
N THR A 331 -32.37 46.52 -19.88
CA THR A 331 -33.78 46.39 -20.30
C THR A 331 -34.47 47.73 -20.59
N SER A 332 -33.79 48.86 -20.38
CA SER A 332 -34.34 50.22 -20.51
C SER A 332 -33.70 50.98 -21.66
N ASN A 333 -34.08 50.62 -22.89
CA ASN A 333 -33.60 51.23 -24.14
C ASN A 333 -34.70 52.02 -24.83
N HIS A 334 -34.31 52.95 -25.69
CA HIS A 334 -35.21 53.54 -26.68
C HIS A 334 -35.52 52.51 -27.79
N PRO A 335 -36.73 52.46 -28.37
CA PRO A 335 -36.96 51.82 -29.65
C PRO A 335 -36.43 52.72 -30.79
N PRO A 336 -35.72 52.20 -31.81
CA PRO A 336 -35.27 53.00 -32.97
C PRO A 336 -36.41 53.78 -33.63
N GLY A 337 -36.25 55.09 -33.78
CA GLY A 337 -37.29 56.01 -34.27
C GLY A 337 -38.03 56.79 -33.18
N THR A 338 -37.83 56.48 -31.90
CA THR A 338 -38.56 57.09 -30.77
C THR A 338 -37.73 57.23 -29.50
N ASN A 339 -37.78 58.40 -28.83
CA ASN A 339 -37.22 58.56 -27.49
C ASN A 339 -38.29 58.28 -26.41
N ASP A 340 -38.24 57.10 -25.80
CA ASP A 340 -38.98 56.81 -24.56
C ASP A 340 -38.42 57.55 -23.31
N SER A 341 -39.23 57.61 -22.24
CA SER A 341 -38.84 58.21 -20.95
C SER A 341 -37.84 57.35 -20.16
N GLY A 342 -36.74 57.98 -19.70
CA GLY A 342 -35.80 57.42 -18.73
C GLY A 342 -35.03 56.19 -19.21
N LYS A 343 -34.60 56.17 -20.47
CA LYS A 343 -33.87 55.06 -21.10
C LYS A 343 -32.39 55.41 -21.31
N ARG A 344 -31.58 54.41 -21.63
CA ARG A 344 -30.16 54.54 -22.01
C ARG A 344 -30.00 55.48 -23.21
N GLN A 345 -29.35 56.64 -23.01
CA GLN A 345 -29.24 57.75 -23.96
C GLN A 345 -27.77 58.07 -24.29
N GLY A 346 -27.51 58.59 -25.49
CA GLY A 346 -26.26 59.26 -25.85
C GLY A 346 -25.07 58.38 -26.22
N TRP A 347 -25.22 57.04 -26.29
CA TRP A 347 -24.13 56.14 -26.69
C TRP A 347 -24.62 54.98 -27.55
N ASP A 348 -23.93 54.75 -28.66
CA ASP A 348 -24.23 53.68 -29.63
C ASP A 348 -23.07 52.70 -29.76
N ILE A 349 -23.42 51.42 -29.87
CA ILE A 349 -22.52 50.30 -30.18
C ILE A 349 -23.27 49.37 -31.14
N THR A 350 -22.69 49.04 -32.29
CA THR A 350 -23.29 48.06 -33.20
C THR A 350 -22.28 47.27 -34.04
N ASN A 351 -22.78 46.24 -34.73
CA ASN A 351 -22.04 45.27 -35.52
C ASN A 351 -22.89 44.88 -36.75
N VAL A 352 -22.54 45.38 -37.94
CA VAL A 352 -23.36 45.28 -39.15
C VAL A 352 -22.63 44.60 -40.30
N ASP A 353 -23.39 44.01 -41.23
CA ASP A 353 -22.84 43.35 -42.42
C ASP A 353 -22.38 44.39 -43.47
N ILE A 354 -21.13 44.24 -43.93
CA ILE A 354 -20.52 45.06 -44.99
C ILE A 354 -19.96 44.20 -46.13
N SER A 355 -20.35 42.92 -46.21
CA SER A 355 -19.94 41.97 -47.25
C SER A 355 -20.17 42.52 -48.66
N ALA A 356 -21.36 43.09 -48.89
CA ALA A 356 -21.75 43.75 -50.14
C ALA A 356 -21.25 45.21 -50.27
N ARG A 357 -20.22 45.61 -49.50
CA ARG A 357 -19.56 46.93 -49.53
C ARG A 357 -18.05 46.82 -49.78
N LEU A 358 -17.56 45.62 -50.09
CA LEU A 358 -16.17 45.31 -50.35
C LEU A 358 -16.01 44.56 -51.67
N GLN A 359 -14.77 44.50 -52.15
CA GLN A 359 -14.34 43.82 -53.38
C GLN A 359 -13.17 42.88 -53.04
N ASN A 360 -12.93 41.86 -53.87
CA ASN A 360 -11.81 40.94 -53.67
C ASN A 360 -10.45 41.66 -53.86
N SER A 361 -9.40 41.16 -53.20
CA SER A 361 -8.05 41.75 -53.24
C SER A 361 -7.92 43.20 -52.74
N GLN A 362 -8.88 43.68 -51.95
CA GLN A 362 -8.95 45.04 -51.43
C GLN A 362 -8.26 45.16 -50.06
N THR A 363 -7.51 46.24 -49.84
CA THR A 363 -6.76 46.53 -48.58
C THR A 363 -7.07 47.88 -47.94
N THR A 364 -7.89 48.70 -48.62
CA THR A 364 -8.33 50.03 -48.21
C THR A 364 -9.81 50.23 -48.53
N ALA A 365 -10.54 50.93 -47.66
CA ALA A 365 -11.92 51.37 -47.87
C ALA A 365 -12.09 52.79 -47.32
N VAL A 366 -13.29 53.36 -47.47
CA VAL A 366 -13.68 54.63 -46.83
C VAL A 366 -14.91 54.45 -45.96
N ALA A 367 -14.93 55.18 -44.85
CA ALA A 367 -16.05 55.36 -43.95
C ALA A 367 -16.46 56.85 -43.93
N ARG A 368 -17.74 57.11 -43.64
CA ARG A 368 -18.32 58.45 -43.52
C ARG A 368 -19.61 58.36 -42.67
N GLY A 369 -19.74 59.23 -41.67
CA GLY A 369 -21.05 59.60 -41.15
C GLY A 369 -21.75 60.66 -42.01
N THR A 370 -23.07 60.57 -42.16
CA THR A 370 -23.94 61.66 -42.66
C THR A 370 -25.20 61.82 -41.79
N THR A 371 -25.77 63.02 -41.77
CA THR A 371 -27.09 63.33 -41.15
C THR A 371 -27.80 64.43 -41.93
N SER A 372 -29.12 64.58 -41.73
CA SER A 372 -29.92 65.69 -42.25
C SER A 372 -30.48 66.63 -41.17
N GLY A 373 -30.11 66.45 -39.90
CA GLY A 373 -30.62 67.28 -38.82
C GLY A 373 -30.00 67.08 -37.43
N ASP A 374 -29.21 66.03 -37.22
CA ASP A 374 -28.62 65.66 -35.93
C ASP A 374 -27.12 66.04 -35.85
N ARG A 375 -26.44 65.62 -34.78
CA ARG A 375 -24.98 65.72 -34.61
C ARG A 375 -24.43 64.64 -33.66
N TYR A 376 -23.82 63.62 -34.26
CA TYR A 376 -23.13 62.52 -33.56
C TYR A 376 -21.62 62.50 -33.82
N ILE A 377 -20.90 61.70 -33.01
CA ILE A 377 -19.43 61.56 -33.09
C ILE A 377 -19.07 60.08 -33.09
N ILE A 378 -18.51 59.57 -34.19
CA ILE A 378 -18.04 58.17 -34.29
C ILE A 378 -16.71 58.04 -33.54
N SER A 379 -16.72 57.27 -32.45
CA SER A 379 -15.61 57.13 -31.50
C SER A 379 -14.67 55.96 -31.83
N SER A 380 -15.17 54.92 -32.51
CA SER A 380 -14.36 53.79 -32.97
C SER A 380 -15.07 52.98 -34.06
N ILE A 381 -14.26 52.29 -34.88
CA ILE A 381 -14.73 51.31 -35.86
C ILE A 381 -13.83 50.08 -35.86
N GLY A 382 -14.44 48.91 -36.00
CA GLY A 382 -13.76 47.60 -36.08
C GLY A 382 -14.09 46.91 -37.39
N LEU A 383 -13.09 46.31 -38.03
CA LEU A 383 -13.28 45.47 -39.22
C LEU A 383 -13.00 44.01 -38.88
N GLN A 384 -13.94 43.15 -39.23
CA GLN A 384 -13.81 41.69 -39.22
C GLN A 384 -14.11 41.17 -40.62
N ILE A 385 -13.09 40.64 -41.31
CA ILE A 385 -13.19 40.23 -42.72
C ILE A 385 -12.61 38.83 -42.87
N GLU A 386 -13.38 37.87 -43.39
CA GLU A 386 -12.87 36.54 -43.70
C GLU A 386 -11.87 36.58 -44.87
N VAL A 387 -10.73 35.94 -44.69
CA VAL A 387 -9.61 35.98 -45.65
C VAL A 387 -9.52 34.68 -46.45
N GLY A 388 -8.61 34.65 -47.41
CA GLY A 388 -8.29 33.46 -48.19
C GLY A 388 -7.86 32.29 -47.30
N ALA A 389 -8.54 31.15 -47.46
CA ALA A 389 -8.13 29.88 -46.90
C ALA A 389 -8.57 28.72 -47.81
N PRO A 390 -7.74 27.68 -48.00
CA PRO A 390 -8.21 26.39 -48.45
C PRO A 390 -9.13 25.78 -47.38
N VAL A 391 -10.22 25.15 -47.81
CA VAL A 391 -11.18 24.49 -46.92
C VAL A 391 -11.39 23.09 -47.45
N PHE A 392 -11.00 22.10 -46.63
CA PHE A 392 -11.15 20.68 -46.94
C PHE A 392 -12.13 20.01 -45.96
N PRO A 393 -12.98 19.07 -46.41
CA PRO A 393 -13.86 18.32 -45.53
C PRO A 393 -13.08 17.31 -44.67
N THR A 394 -13.66 16.88 -43.56
CA THR A 394 -13.03 15.94 -42.60
C THR A 394 -13.04 14.48 -43.07
N ALA A 395 -13.96 14.11 -43.96
CA ALA A 395 -14.15 12.75 -44.47
C ALA A 395 -13.68 12.63 -45.93
N VAL A 396 -12.36 12.56 -46.14
CA VAL A 396 -11.75 12.47 -47.49
C VAL A 396 -11.17 11.10 -47.84
N LEU A 397 -10.92 10.24 -46.84
CA LEU A 397 -10.34 8.90 -47.03
C LEU A 397 -11.45 7.85 -47.15
N THR A 398 -11.30 6.91 -48.08
CA THR A 398 -12.10 5.69 -48.19
C THR A 398 -11.20 4.47 -48.43
N VAL A 399 -11.78 3.28 -48.30
CA VAL A 399 -11.13 1.98 -48.55
C VAL A 399 -12.10 1.06 -49.30
N ASP A 400 -11.58 0.19 -50.15
CA ASP A 400 -12.38 -0.77 -50.94
C ASP A 400 -12.97 -1.93 -50.11
N LYS A 401 -12.31 -2.32 -49.02
CA LYS A 401 -12.75 -3.39 -48.11
C LYS A 401 -12.87 -2.89 -46.67
N THR A 402 -14.03 -3.13 -46.05
CA THR A 402 -14.27 -2.86 -44.61
C THR A 402 -13.98 -4.07 -43.72
N LYS A 403 -13.67 -5.23 -44.30
CA LYS A 403 -13.32 -6.50 -43.68
C LYS A 403 -12.12 -7.09 -44.41
N THR A 404 -11.12 -7.65 -43.71
CA THR A 404 -9.90 -8.15 -44.38
C THR A 404 -9.18 -9.27 -43.61
N TYR A 405 -8.39 -10.05 -44.34
CA TYR A 405 -7.61 -11.21 -43.84
C TYR A 405 -6.12 -11.08 -44.21
N VAL A 406 -5.27 -12.04 -43.82
CA VAL A 406 -3.85 -12.05 -44.24
C VAL A 406 -3.74 -12.27 -45.75
N GLY A 407 -2.80 -11.58 -46.41
CA GLY A 407 -2.60 -11.64 -47.86
C GLY A 407 -3.54 -10.75 -48.67
N ASP A 408 -4.58 -10.18 -48.07
CA ASP A 408 -5.43 -9.19 -48.75
C ASP A 408 -4.64 -7.95 -49.17
N THR A 409 -5.01 -7.39 -50.32
CA THR A 409 -4.70 -5.99 -50.64
C THR A 409 -5.91 -5.11 -50.36
N LEU A 410 -5.66 -3.98 -49.69
CA LEU A 410 -6.58 -2.86 -49.46
C LEU A 410 -6.23 -1.71 -50.41
N THR A 411 -7.21 -1.15 -51.10
CA THR A 411 -7.05 0.07 -51.92
C THR A 411 -7.62 1.26 -51.16
N TYR A 412 -6.75 2.15 -50.70
CA TYR A 412 -7.14 3.42 -50.09
C TYR A 412 -7.29 4.50 -51.16
N THR A 413 -8.30 5.35 -51.02
CA THR A 413 -8.55 6.51 -51.90
C THR A 413 -8.76 7.76 -51.07
N VAL A 414 -8.14 8.88 -51.46
CA VAL A 414 -8.24 10.17 -50.80
C VAL A 414 -8.69 11.23 -51.80
N THR A 415 -9.75 11.97 -51.48
CA THR A 415 -10.23 13.10 -52.29
C THR A 415 -9.91 14.41 -51.58
N LEU A 416 -8.80 15.05 -51.96
CA LEU A 416 -8.43 16.38 -51.49
C LEU A 416 -9.34 17.42 -52.16
N ASP A 417 -10.45 17.72 -51.50
CA ASP A 417 -11.53 18.58 -51.97
C ASP A 417 -11.39 20.00 -51.40
N ASN A 418 -10.99 20.97 -52.24
CA ASN A 418 -10.91 22.39 -51.88
C ASN A 418 -12.08 23.19 -52.49
N SER A 419 -13.23 22.55 -52.76
CA SER A 419 -14.32 23.18 -53.51
C SER A 419 -15.07 24.29 -52.76
N THR A 420 -14.94 24.36 -51.44
CA THR A 420 -15.49 25.44 -50.60
C THR A 420 -14.44 26.45 -50.14
N GLY A 421 -13.15 26.24 -50.46
CA GLY A 421 -12.07 27.16 -50.12
C GLY A 421 -12.03 28.40 -51.01
N THR A 422 -11.50 29.49 -50.46
CA THR A 422 -11.33 30.79 -51.14
C THR A 422 -9.89 31.06 -51.58
N ALA A 423 -8.92 30.27 -51.10
CA ALA A 423 -7.52 30.30 -51.52
C ALA A 423 -7.03 28.94 -52.02
N ASP A 424 -6.01 28.97 -52.88
CA ASP A 424 -5.37 27.78 -53.43
C ASP A 424 -4.49 27.12 -52.37
N ALA A 425 -4.58 25.80 -52.24
CA ALA A 425 -3.61 25.02 -51.47
C ALA A 425 -2.42 24.74 -52.39
N LEU A 426 -1.32 25.45 -52.17
CA LEU A 426 -0.04 25.30 -52.86
C LEU A 426 0.83 24.26 -52.15
N ASN A 427 1.82 23.71 -52.85
CA ASN A 427 2.84 22.82 -52.28
C ASN A 427 2.25 21.70 -51.41
N VAL A 428 1.13 21.11 -51.86
CA VAL A 428 0.40 20.08 -51.13
C VAL A 428 1.21 18.79 -51.13
N VAL A 429 1.53 18.29 -49.94
CA VAL A 429 2.21 17.00 -49.73
C VAL A 429 1.31 16.10 -48.92
N TYR A 430 0.84 15.01 -49.53
CA TYR A 430 0.04 14.00 -48.85
C TYR A 430 0.94 12.96 -48.18
N THR A 431 0.69 12.69 -46.90
CA THR A 431 1.45 11.72 -46.10
C THR A 431 0.52 10.72 -45.42
N ASN A 432 0.88 9.44 -45.47
CA ASN A 432 0.19 8.38 -44.73
C ASN A 432 1.18 7.29 -44.30
N THR A 433 1.16 6.95 -43.02
CA THR A 433 1.93 5.84 -42.44
C THR A 433 1.05 4.58 -42.45
N PRO A 434 1.48 3.45 -43.04
CA PRO A 434 0.76 2.19 -42.98
C PRO A 434 0.39 1.80 -41.54
N PRO A 435 -0.85 1.35 -41.28
CA PRO A 435 -1.19 0.68 -40.04
C PRO A 435 -0.25 -0.52 -39.77
N LEU A 436 0.17 -0.70 -38.53
CA LEU A 436 1.01 -1.84 -38.13
C LEU A 436 0.34 -3.17 -38.54
N GLY A 437 1.09 -4.07 -39.15
CA GLY A 437 0.56 -5.29 -39.78
C GLY A 437 0.33 -5.17 -41.29
N THR A 438 0.35 -3.96 -41.85
CA THR A 438 0.25 -3.69 -43.30
C THR A 438 1.56 -3.14 -43.89
N SER A 439 1.70 -3.16 -45.22
CA SER A 439 2.81 -2.53 -45.95
C SER A 439 2.36 -1.90 -47.26
N PHE A 440 2.94 -0.74 -47.62
CA PHE A 440 2.67 -0.08 -48.89
C PHE A 440 3.13 -0.89 -50.09
N VAL A 441 2.24 -1.10 -51.06
CA VAL A 441 2.55 -1.77 -52.32
C VAL A 441 3.24 -0.77 -53.25
N SER A 442 4.55 -0.90 -53.40
CA SER A 442 5.34 -0.05 -54.29
C SER A 442 4.80 -0.06 -55.73
N GLY A 443 4.87 1.07 -56.43
CA GLY A 443 4.30 1.22 -57.77
C GLY A 443 2.78 1.46 -57.83
N SER A 444 2.05 1.41 -56.70
CA SER A 444 0.57 1.44 -56.70
C SER A 444 -0.09 2.82 -56.68
N VAL A 445 0.67 3.91 -56.58
CA VAL A 445 0.11 5.27 -56.45
C VAL A 445 -0.48 5.76 -57.77
N ILE A 446 -1.71 6.27 -57.72
CA ILE A 446 -2.37 7.01 -58.79
C ILE A 446 -2.73 8.40 -58.24
N LEU A 447 -2.35 9.46 -58.96
CA LEU A 447 -2.63 10.86 -58.65
C LEU A 447 -3.39 11.50 -59.82
N ALA A 448 -4.58 12.04 -59.56
CA ALA A 448 -5.45 12.64 -60.57
C ALA A 448 -5.72 11.74 -61.80
N GLY A 449 -5.72 10.41 -61.61
CA GLY A 449 -5.87 9.41 -62.67
C GLY A 449 -4.56 9.01 -63.37
N VAL A 450 -3.44 9.65 -63.07
CA VAL A 450 -2.11 9.35 -63.63
C VAL A 450 -1.32 8.45 -62.67
N SER A 451 -0.72 7.36 -63.18
CA SER A 451 0.15 6.50 -62.37
C SER A 451 1.45 7.21 -61.98
N GLN A 452 1.85 7.09 -60.71
CA GLN A 452 3.04 7.72 -60.12
C GLN A 452 3.90 6.68 -59.40
N PRO A 453 4.50 5.71 -60.12
CA PRO A 453 5.04 4.48 -59.52
C PRO A 453 6.23 4.70 -58.57
N ALA A 454 6.92 5.84 -58.66
CA ALA A 454 8.01 6.23 -57.75
C ALA A 454 7.53 6.94 -56.47
N SER A 455 6.24 7.30 -56.38
CA SER A 455 5.68 7.98 -55.19
C SER A 455 5.38 6.99 -54.06
N ASN A 456 5.55 7.44 -52.82
CA ASN A 456 5.31 6.63 -51.62
C ASN A 456 4.59 7.48 -50.55
N PRO A 457 3.42 7.05 -50.03
CA PRO A 457 2.69 7.79 -49.00
C PRO A 457 3.47 8.02 -47.71
N VAL A 458 4.44 7.18 -47.36
CA VAL A 458 5.30 7.34 -46.16
C VAL A 458 6.30 8.48 -46.34
N ALA A 459 6.86 8.62 -47.54
CA ALA A 459 7.85 9.65 -47.87
C ALA A 459 7.22 10.99 -48.27
N GLY A 460 5.92 11.00 -48.54
CA GLY A 460 5.16 12.16 -49.03
C GLY A 460 4.91 12.10 -50.53
N ILE A 461 3.64 12.04 -50.93
CA ILE A 461 3.19 12.18 -52.31
C ILE A 461 3.08 13.67 -52.62
N GLN A 462 3.87 14.16 -53.58
CA GLN A 462 3.81 15.54 -54.05
C GLN A 462 2.56 15.73 -54.92
N VAL A 463 1.54 16.41 -54.39
CA VAL A 463 0.25 16.67 -55.07
C VAL A 463 0.33 17.98 -55.87
N GLY A 464 1.15 18.94 -55.45
CA GLY A 464 1.31 20.22 -56.14
C GLY A 464 0.28 21.25 -55.67
N THR A 465 -0.57 21.76 -56.57
CA THR A 465 -1.58 22.78 -56.23
C THR A 465 -3.00 22.21 -56.34
N VAL A 466 -3.76 22.27 -55.25
CA VAL A 466 -5.22 22.03 -55.25
C VAL A 466 -5.92 23.38 -55.17
N ALA A 467 -6.33 23.89 -56.33
CA ALA A 467 -6.93 25.21 -56.47
C ALA A 467 -8.27 25.34 -55.69
N ALA A 468 -8.58 26.55 -55.26
CA ALA A 468 -9.89 26.92 -54.71
C ALA A 468 -11.00 26.60 -55.73
N GLY A 469 -12.06 25.92 -55.29
CA GLY A 469 -13.11 25.42 -56.16
C GLY A 469 -12.83 24.04 -56.79
N ALA A 470 -11.60 23.51 -56.69
CA ALA A 470 -11.18 22.26 -57.33
C ALA A 470 -11.03 21.09 -56.32
N LYS A 471 -10.88 19.88 -56.87
CA LYS A 471 -10.63 18.64 -56.12
C LYS A 471 -9.48 17.86 -56.76
N THR A 472 -8.79 17.01 -56.01
CA THR A 472 -7.77 16.09 -56.53
C THR A 472 -7.85 14.75 -55.82
N VAL A 473 -7.82 13.66 -56.59
CA VAL A 473 -7.93 12.29 -56.06
C VAL A 473 -6.57 11.60 -56.07
N ILE A 474 -6.25 10.92 -54.98
CA ILE A 474 -5.10 10.04 -54.80
C ILE A 474 -5.63 8.65 -54.51
N SER A 475 -5.05 7.59 -55.06
CA SER A 475 -5.25 6.23 -54.56
C SER A 475 -3.95 5.44 -54.51
N TYR A 476 -3.89 4.46 -53.61
CA TYR A 476 -2.72 3.61 -53.37
C TYR A 476 -3.15 2.30 -52.70
N ARG A 477 -2.26 1.29 -52.72
CA ARG A 477 -2.54 -0.03 -52.15
C ARG A 477 -1.66 -0.36 -50.95
N MET A 478 -2.25 -1.06 -49.98
CA MET A 478 -1.58 -1.63 -48.81
C MET A 478 -1.83 -3.14 -48.79
N LEU A 479 -0.79 -3.94 -48.60
CA LEU A 479 -0.85 -5.39 -48.39
C LEU A 479 -1.01 -5.68 -46.90
N VAL A 480 -1.87 -6.63 -46.53
CA VAL A 480 -2.06 -7.13 -45.16
C VAL A 480 -1.09 -8.29 -44.91
N ASN A 481 -0.08 -8.06 -44.07
CA ASN A 481 0.97 -9.05 -43.79
C ASN A 481 0.68 -9.88 -42.52
N ALA A 482 0.09 -9.26 -41.50
CA ALA A 482 -0.25 -9.90 -40.22
C ALA A 482 -1.35 -9.11 -39.50
N LEU A 483 -2.30 -9.79 -38.87
CA LEU A 483 -3.43 -9.18 -38.17
C LEU A 483 -3.01 -8.49 -36.86
N PRO A 484 -3.73 -7.45 -36.38
CA PRO A 484 -3.48 -6.81 -35.10
C PRO A 484 -3.60 -7.78 -33.91
N ILE A 485 -2.48 -8.02 -33.22
CA ILE A 485 -2.42 -8.85 -32.01
C ILE A 485 -2.85 -8.05 -30.77
N SER A 486 -3.41 -8.75 -29.77
CA SER A 486 -3.73 -8.17 -28.46
C SER A 486 -2.47 -7.57 -27.80
N PRO A 487 -2.53 -6.38 -27.16
CA PRO A 487 -3.72 -5.62 -26.79
C PRO A 487 -4.21 -4.60 -27.84
N ALA A 488 -3.68 -4.59 -29.07
CA ALA A 488 -4.18 -3.68 -30.11
C ALA A 488 -5.64 -4.01 -30.47
N PRO A 489 -6.49 -3.03 -30.84
CA PRO A 489 -7.84 -3.29 -31.34
C PRO A 489 -7.82 -4.23 -32.56
N ALA A 490 -8.82 -5.12 -32.66
CA ALA A 490 -8.99 -6.03 -33.81
C ALA A 490 -9.54 -5.31 -35.05
N GLN A 491 -8.80 -4.31 -35.51
CA GLN A 491 -9.09 -3.47 -36.67
C GLN A 491 -7.85 -2.68 -37.10
N TYR A 492 -7.71 -2.39 -38.39
CA TYR A 492 -6.80 -1.34 -38.86
C TYR A 492 -7.50 0.01 -38.80
N SER A 493 -6.82 0.99 -38.22
CA SER A 493 -7.25 2.39 -38.17
C SER A 493 -6.35 3.20 -39.11
N ASN A 494 -6.92 3.90 -40.09
CA ASN A 494 -6.16 4.69 -41.04
C ASN A 494 -6.68 6.13 -41.19
N PHE A 495 -5.76 7.08 -41.41
CA PHE A 495 -6.03 8.52 -41.50
C PHE A 495 -5.35 9.13 -42.72
N ALA A 496 -6.03 10.04 -43.41
CA ALA A 496 -5.40 10.88 -44.43
C ALA A 496 -4.78 12.11 -43.75
N SER A 497 -3.54 12.45 -44.09
CA SER A 497 -2.87 13.66 -43.61
C SER A 497 -2.16 14.37 -44.76
N TRP A 498 -2.16 15.70 -44.76
CA TRP A 498 -1.42 16.49 -45.73
C TRP A 498 -1.00 17.85 -45.17
N THR A 499 0.19 18.29 -45.59
CA THR A 499 0.66 19.66 -45.40
C THR A 499 0.43 20.45 -46.68
N TYR A 500 0.29 21.77 -46.56
CA TYR A 500 0.14 22.68 -47.70
C TYR A 500 0.56 24.11 -47.32
N GLN A 501 0.65 24.97 -48.32
CA GLN A 501 0.85 26.42 -48.15
C GLN A 501 -0.29 27.19 -48.80
N TYR A 502 -0.62 28.37 -48.28
CA TYR A 502 -1.66 29.21 -48.84
C TYR A 502 -1.42 30.69 -48.57
N GLN A 503 -1.84 31.56 -49.48
CA GLN A 503 -1.79 33.01 -49.31
C GLN A 503 -3.16 33.51 -48.86
N SER A 504 -3.27 34.04 -47.65
CA SER A 504 -4.57 34.50 -47.13
C SER A 504 -5.05 35.82 -47.72
N CYS A 505 -4.14 36.72 -48.06
CA CYS A 505 -4.45 37.93 -48.81
C CYS A 505 -3.33 38.19 -49.82
N PRO A 506 -3.63 38.76 -51.00
CA PRO A 506 -2.61 39.10 -51.99
C PRO A 506 -1.44 39.88 -51.37
N LEU A 507 -0.22 39.55 -51.80
CA LEU A 507 1.05 40.14 -51.33
C LEU A 507 1.44 39.85 -49.86
N LEU A 508 0.63 39.15 -49.06
CA LEU A 508 1.08 38.62 -47.77
C LEU A 508 1.94 37.35 -47.94
N PRO A 509 2.79 36.99 -46.95
CA PRO A 509 3.52 35.73 -46.94
C PRO A 509 2.61 34.49 -47.04
N LEU A 510 3.20 33.36 -47.42
CA LEU A 510 2.52 32.07 -47.38
C LEU A 510 2.38 31.58 -45.93
N ASN A 511 1.15 31.27 -45.55
CA ASN A 511 0.83 30.52 -44.33
C ASN A 511 0.99 29.03 -44.61
N ASN A 512 1.51 28.27 -43.63
CA ASN A 512 1.50 26.81 -43.68
C ASN A 512 0.16 26.29 -43.12
N GLY A 513 -0.40 25.29 -43.78
CA GLY A 513 -1.56 24.54 -43.31
C GLY A 513 -1.20 23.06 -43.13
N THR A 514 -1.93 22.37 -42.26
CA THR A 514 -1.80 20.93 -42.04
C THR A 514 -3.15 20.39 -41.62
N ILE A 515 -3.61 19.32 -42.25
CA ILE A 515 -4.86 18.64 -41.91
C ILE A 515 -4.57 17.15 -41.73
N THR A 516 -5.18 16.56 -40.71
CA THR A 516 -5.31 15.12 -40.53
C THR A 516 -6.78 14.82 -40.30
N THR A 517 -7.33 13.84 -41.01
CA THR A 517 -8.75 13.45 -40.89
C THR A 517 -9.08 12.93 -39.50
N SER A 518 -10.31 13.15 -39.04
CA SER A 518 -10.87 12.48 -37.87
C SER A 518 -12.39 12.36 -38.04
N PRO A 519 -13.03 11.20 -37.75
CA PRO A 519 -12.43 9.94 -37.26
C PRO A 519 -11.58 9.22 -38.33
N ALA A 520 -10.98 8.09 -37.94
CA ALA A 520 -10.28 7.19 -38.85
C ALA A 520 -11.25 6.42 -39.76
N ILE A 521 -10.73 5.92 -40.89
CA ILE A 521 -11.32 4.77 -41.56
C ILE A 521 -10.90 3.50 -40.83
N ILE A 522 -11.88 2.64 -40.55
CA ILE A 522 -11.72 1.40 -39.81
C ILE A 522 -11.92 0.21 -40.76
N VAL A 523 -10.97 -0.72 -40.76
CA VAL A 523 -11.08 -2.03 -41.44
C VAL A 523 -11.07 -3.13 -40.38
N THR A 524 -12.13 -3.92 -40.33
CA THR A 524 -12.33 -4.99 -39.35
C THR A 524 -11.61 -6.29 -39.73
N VAL A 525 -11.18 -7.07 -38.74
CA VAL A 525 -10.40 -8.31 -38.91
C VAL A 525 -10.90 -9.41 -37.96
N PRO A 526 -10.69 -10.71 -38.27
CA PRO A 526 -10.77 -11.74 -37.24
C PRO A 526 -9.59 -11.61 -36.28
N ARG A 527 -9.67 -12.24 -35.12
CA ARG A 527 -8.53 -12.36 -34.20
C ARG A 527 -8.74 -13.58 -33.32
N LEU A 528 -7.98 -14.64 -33.60
CA LEU A 528 -7.96 -15.83 -32.76
C LEU A 528 -6.91 -15.65 -31.66
N GLU A 529 -7.28 -15.91 -30.41
CA GLU A 529 -6.38 -15.89 -29.26
C GLU A 529 -6.26 -17.31 -28.67
N PRO A 530 -5.68 -18.28 -29.43
CA PRO A 530 -5.74 -19.67 -29.05
C PRO A 530 -4.89 -19.96 -27.81
N THR A 531 -5.45 -20.76 -26.91
CA THR A 531 -4.81 -21.22 -25.68
C THR A 531 -4.83 -22.75 -25.62
N LYS A 532 -3.82 -23.35 -25.00
CA LYS A 532 -3.72 -24.80 -24.81
C LYS A 532 -3.43 -25.09 -23.34
N SER A 533 -4.18 -26.01 -22.77
CA SER A 533 -4.07 -26.46 -21.39
C SER A 533 -3.96 -27.98 -21.32
N ALA A 534 -3.55 -28.45 -20.16
CA ALA A 534 -3.49 -29.86 -19.80
C ALA A 534 -4.17 -30.05 -18.44
N ALA A 535 -4.93 -31.13 -18.30
CA ALA A 535 -5.60 -31.52 -17.07
C ALA A 535 -5.26 -32.99 -16.73
N PRO A 536 -4.61 -33.28 -15.59
CA PRO A 536 -4.03 -32.33 -14.63
C PRO A 536 -2.91 -31.47 -15.26
N SER A 537 -2.60 -30.34 -14.61
CA SER A 537 -1.54 -29.41 -15.03
C SER A 537 -0.30 -29.55 -14.14
N GLY A 538 0.88 -29.29 -14.71
CA GLY A 538 2.15 -29.38 -13.99
C GLY A 538 2.68 -30.81 -13.92
N ALA A 539 2.76 -31.38 -12.71
CA ALA A 539 3.40 -32.67 -12.45
C ALA A 539 2.46 -33.85 -12.72
N VAL A 540 2.88 -34.78 -13.58
CA VAL A 540 2.14 -36.03 -13.89
C VAL A 540 3.11 -37.20 -13.94
N LEU A 541 2.80 -38.28 -13.21
CA LEU A 541 3.62 -39.50 -13.15
C LEU A 541 3.38 -40.44 -14.35
N PRO A 542 4.33 -41.35 -14.66
CA PRO A 542 4.14 -42.46 -15.60
C PRO A 542 2.84 -43.25 -15.36
N GLY A 543 2.15 -43.60 -16.44
CA GLY A 543 0.82 -44.24 -16.40
C GLY A 543 -0.34 -43.29 -16.09
N GLY A 544 -0.09 -42.03 -15.71
CA GLY A 544 -1.13 -41.02 -15.53
C GLY A 544 -1.83 -40.66 -16.85
N THR A 545 -3.10 -40.28 -16.78
CA THR A 545 -3.87 -39.78 -17.93
C THR A 545 -3.89 -38.26 -17.94
N VAL A 546 -3.60 -37.67 -19.10
CA VAL A 546 -3.67 -36.23 -19.37
C VAL A 546 -4.73 -35.96 -20.42
N VAL A 547 -5.64 -35.02 -20.14
CA VAL A 547 -6.53 -34.42 -21.14
C VAL A 547 -5.92 -33.11 -21.61
N TYR A 548 -5.50 -33.03 -22.86
CA TYR A 548 -5.16 -31.76 -23.50
C TYR A 548 -6.44 -31.07 -23.98
N THR A 549 -6.54 -29.76 -23.77
CA THR A 549 -7.65 -28.94 -24.27
C THR A 549 -7.11 -27.69 -24.94
N ILE A 550 -7.53 -27.46 -26.18
CA ILE A 550 -7.25 -26.30 -26.99
C ILE A 550 -8.52 -25.46 -27.02
N SER A 551 -8.42 -24.18 -26.68
CA SER A 551 -9.52 -23.23 -26.70
C SER A 551 -9.14 -22.09 -27.66
N ILE A 552 -9.91 -21.94 -28.74
CA ILE A 552 -9.65 -20.99 -29.83
C ILE A 552 -10.80 -19.96 -29.84
N PRO A 553 -10.76 -18.93 -28.98
CA PRO A 553 -11.70 -17.82 -29.00
C PRO A 553 -11.42 -16.89 -30.18
N ASN A 554 -12.47 -16.49 -30.91
CA ASN A 554 -12.38 -15.36 -31.83
C ASN A 554 -12.79 -14.07 -31.11
N THR A 555 -11.79 -13.31 -30.64
CA THR A 555 -11.92 -12.00 -29.99
C THR A 555 -11.92 -10.85 -31.01
N GLY A 556 -12.00 -11.16 -32.30
CA GLY A 556 -11.98 -10.22 -33.42
C GLY A 556 -13.30 -9.51 -33.66
N THR A 557 -13.38 -8.81 -34.79
CA THR A 557 -14.58 -8.07 -35.24
C THR A 557 -15.28 -8.71 -36.44
N VAL A 558 -14.67 -9.72 -37.08
CA VAL A 558 -15.32 -10.62 -38.05
C VAL A 558 -15.00 -12.09 -37.76
N ALA A 559 -15.75 -13.02 -38.35
CA ALA A 559 -15.45 -14.45 -38.30
C ALA A 559 -14.13 -14.75 -39.02
N SER A 560 -13.38 -15.77 -38.57
CA SER A 560 -12.23 -16.30 -39.31
C SER A 560 -12.69 -17.17 -40.49
N SER A 561 -11.79 -17.46 -41.43
CA SER A 561 -12.09 -18.26 -42.64
C SER A 561 -10.92 -19.14 -43.03
N GLU A 562 -11.15 -20.43 -43.34
CA GLU A 562 -10.10 -21.44 -43.56
C GLU A 562 -9.19 -21.70 -42.34
N THR A 563 -9.69 -21.48 -41.11
CA THR A 563 -8.96 -21.77 -39.87
C THR A 563 -8.60 -23.26 -39.76
N THR A 564 -7.31 -23.56 -39.59
CA THR A 564 -6.81 -24.94 -39.40
C THR A 564 -6.03 -25.13 -38.11
N LEU A 565 -5.96 -26.39 -37.68
CA LEU A 565 -5.22 -26.86 -36.51
C LEU A 565 -4.40 -28.10 -36.88
N ALA A 566 -3.16 -28.16 -36.40
CA ALA A 566 -2.40 -29.40 -36.23
C ALA A 566 -1.89 -29.51 -34.78
N ASP A 567 -1.89 -30.70 -34.21
CA ASP A 567 -1.49 -31.01 -32.83
C ASP A 567 -0.90 -32.44 -32.76
N PRO A 568 0.40 -32.61 -33.03
CA PRO A 568 1.05 -33.93 -32.97
C PRO A 568 1.12 -34.49 -31.55
N ILE A 569 0.85 -35.79 -31.38
CA ILE A 569 0.96 -36.46 -30.08
C ILE A 569 2.41 -36.35 -29.55
N PRO A 570 2.63 -35.85 -28.33
CA PRO A 570 3.97 -35.55 -27.82
C PRO A 570 4.72 -36.81 -27.40
N VAL A 571 6.04 -36.79 -27.57
CA VAL A 571 6.95 -37.90 -27.23
C VAL A 571 6.91 -38.22 -25.73
N GLY A 572 6.85 -39.51 -25.40
CA GLY A 572 6.64 -39.99 -24.03
C GLY A 572 5.17 -40.05 -23.62
N THR A 573 4.24 -39.97 -24.58
CA THR A 573 2.81 -40.22 -24.35
C THR A 573 2.18 -41.06 -25.46
N THR A 574 1.17 -41.84 -25.08
CA THR A 574 0.37 -42.67 -25.99
C THR A 574 -1.06 -42.11 -26.08
N TYR A 575 -1.58 -41.91 -27.30
CA TYR A 575 -2.96 -41.45 -27.54
C TYR A 575 -4.00 -42.47 -27.09
N ILE A 576 -5.05 -42.02 -26.40
CA ILE A 576 -6.21 -42.84 -26.05
C ILE A 576 -7.22 -42.80 -27.20
N PRO A 577 -7.49 -43.92 -27.91
CA PRO A 577 -8.38 -43.94 -29.07
C PRO A 577 -9.80 -43.46 -28.76
N ASN A 578 -10.43 -42.79 -29.73
CA ASN A 578 -11.76 -42.19 -29.65
C ASN A 578 -11.95 -41.14 -28.53
N SER A 579 -10.86 -40.63 -27.93
CA SER A 579 -10.93 -39.59 -26.89
C SER A 579 -11.16 -38.17 -27.45
N THR A 580 -10.95 -37.97 -28.75
CA THR A 580 -11.01 -36.64 -29.38
C THR A 580 -12.44 -36.09 -29.46
N LYS A 581 -12.59 -34.83 -29.05
CA LYS A 581 -13.84 -34.04 -29.15
C LYS A 581 -13.58 -32.66 -29.74
N MET A 582 -14.53 -32.16 -30.53
CA MET A 582 -14.66 -30.74 -30.88
C MET A 582 -15.99 -30.20 -30.34
N ASN A 583 -15.95 -29.06 -29.66
CA ASN A 583 -17.12 -28.38 -29.08
C ASN A 583 -17.97 -29.31 -28.19
N GLY A 584 -17.32 -30.25 -27.50
CA GLY A 584 -17.95 -31.28 -26.66
C GLY A 584 -18.42 -32.55 -27.39
N VAL A 585 -18.51 -32.54 -28.71
CA VAL A 585 -18.94 -33.66 -29.56
C VAL A 585 -17.73 -34.51 -29.98
N SER A 586 -17.81 -35.83 -29.85
CA SER A 586 -16.72 -36.74 -30.27
C SER A 586 -16.52 -36.72 -31.78
N ILE A 587 -15.26 -36.71 -32.22
CA ILE A 587 -14.86 -36.86 -33.63
C ILE A 587 -14.23 -38.24 -33.82
N PRO A 588 -14.61 -39.03 -34.86
CA PRO A 588 -14.00 -40.33 -35.13
C PRO A 588 -12.51 -40.26 -35.45
N ASP A 589 -11.72 -41.22 -34.95
CA ASP A 589 -10.29 -41.34 -35.24
C ASP A 589 -10.02 -41.58 -36.73
N ILE A 590 -8.99 -40.95 -37.28
CA ILE A 590 -8.55 -41.16 -38.66
C ILE A 590 -7.53 -42.30 -38.67
N SER A 591 -7.93 -43.46 -39.22
CA SER A 591 -7.09 -44.68 -39.26
C SER A 591 -6.52 -45.09 -37.89
N GLY A 592 -7.31 -44.90 -36.82
CA GLY A 592 -6.88 -45.20 -35.43
C GLY A 592 -5.95 -44.16 -34.81
N LYS A 593 -5.87 -42.96 -35.38
CA LYS A 593 -5.06 -41.83 -34.88
C LYS A 593 -5.91 -40.60 -34.61
N MET A 594 -5.40 -39.74 -33.72
CA MET A 594 -5.99 -38.46 -33.34
C MET A 594 -6.23 -37.59 -34.59
N PRO A 595 -7.47 -37.14 -34.87
CA PRO A 595 -7.84 -36.46 -36.13
C PRO A 595 -7.04 -35.20 -36.49
N PHE A 596 -6.54 -34.47 -35.49
CA PHE A 596 -5.75 -33.24 -35.67
C PHE A 596 -4.23 -33.49 -35.60
N MET A 597 -3.75 -34.74 -35.63
CA MET A 597 -2.31 -35.06 -35.67
C MET A 597 -1.58 -34.41 -36.86
N THR A 598 -2.33 -34.10 -37.92
CA THR A 598 -1.91 -33.28 -39.07
C THR A 598 -2.96 -32.18 -39.32
N THR A 599 -2.60 -31.16 -40.09
CA THR A 599 -3.46 -29.99 -40.40
C THR A 599 -4.87 -30.38 -40.87
N ALA A 600 -5.88 -29.95 -40.12
CA ALA A 600 -7.30 -30.11 -40.45
C ALA A 600 -8.10 -28.84 -40.10
N LEU A 601 -9.22 -28.62 -40.79
CA LEU A 601 -10.12 -27.49 -40.56
C LEU A 601 -10.81 -27.59 -39.19
N VAL A 602 -10.97 -26.45 -38.52
CA VAL A 602 -11.68 -26.33 -37.23
C VAL A 602 -12.95 -25.48 -37.40
N ALA A 603 -14.00 -25.80 -36.63
CA ALA A 603 -15.25 -25.04 -36.59
C ALA A 603 -15.57 -24.53 -35.18
N GLY A 604 -16.07 -23.30 -35.08
CA GLY A 604 -16.77 -22.83 -33.89
C GLY A 604 -18.12 -23.56 -33.70
N PRO A 605 -18.74 -23.49 -32.50
CA PRO A 605 -20.04 -24.11 -32.24
C PRO A 605 -21.11 -23.65 -33.25
N GLY A 606 -21.62 -24.58 -34.06
CA GLY A 606 -22.63 -24.31 -35.09
C GLY A 606 -22.12 -23.65 -36.38
N ALA A 607 -20.81 -23.46 -36.53
CA ALA A 607 -20.20 -22.88 -37.74
C ALA A 607 -19.80 -23.94 -38.78
N PRO A 608 -19.60 -23.56 -40.05
CA PRO A 608 -18.94 -24.40 -41.05
C PRO A 608 -17.49 -24.76 -40.66
N ALA A 609 -16.95 -25.83 -41.26
CA ALA A 609 -15.53 -26.13 -41.17
C ALA A 609 -14.69 -24.95 -41.69
N GLY A 610 -13.65 -24.57 -40.94
CA GLY A 610 -12.79 -23.43 -41.25
C GLY A 610 -13.26 -22.08 -40.68
N GLN A 611 -14.39 -22.01 -39.96
CA GLN A 611 -14.92 -20.74 -39.46
C GLN A 611 -15.13 -20.74 -37.94
N ILE A 612 -14.67 -19.67 -37.28
CA ILE A 612 -14.97 -19.38 -35.87
C ILE A 612 -15.68 -18.02 -35.81
N GLY A 613 -16.95 -18.01 -35.43
CA GLY A 613 -17.77 -16.80 -35.34
C GLY A 613 -17.30 -15.84 -34.25
N VAL A 614 -17.52 -14.53 -34.44
CA VAL A 614 -17.17 -13.46 -33.47
C VAL A 614 -17.73 -13.77 -32.09
N GLY A 615 -16.87 -13.74 -31.07
CA GLY A 615 -17.25 -14.03 -29.68
C GLY A 615 -17.52 -15.51 -29.40
N THR A 616 -17.36 -16.41 -30.37
CA THR A 616 -17.45 -17.86 -30.15
C THR A 616 -16.06 -18.47 -29.93
N VAL A 617 -16.03 -19.68 -29.37
CA VAL A 617 -14.81 -20.40 -29.01
C VAL A 617 -14.88 -21.80 -29.61
N ALA A 618 -13.98 -22.14 -30.53
CA ALA A 618 -13.81 -23.52 -30.94
C ALA A 618 -12.96 -24.25 -29.89
N THR A 619 -13.47 -25.35 -29.35
CA THR A 619 -12.77 -26.12 -28.30
C THR A 619 -12.45 -27.52 -28.81
N ILE A 620 -11.17 -27.92 -28.80
CA ILE A 620 -10.74 -29.28 -29.14
C ILE A 620 -10.14 -29.91 -27.88
N SER A 621 -10.49 -31.14 -27.56
CA SER A 621 -9.84 -31.88 -26.46
C SER A 621 -9.58 -33.33 -26.82
N PHE A 622 -8.48 -33.89 -26.33
CA PHE A 622 -8.11 -35.29 -26.51
C PHE A 622 -7.28 -35.79 -25.32
N SER A 623 -7.21 -37.11 -25.14
CA SER A 623 -6.54 -37.72 -23.98
C SER A 623 -5.33 -38.55 -24.38
N VAL A 624 -4.29 -38.54 -23.55
CA VAL A 624 -3.10 -39.38 -23.65
C VAL A 624 -2.77 -40.03 -22.30
N THR A 625 -2.09 -41.16 -22.31
CA THR A 625 -1.40 -41.71 -21.13
C THR A 625 0.09 -41.36 -21.17
N ILE A 626 0.68 -41.06 -20.03
CA ILE A 626 2.13 -40.91 -19.88
C ILE A 626 2.79 -42.29 -19.98
N ASP A 627 3.81 -42.44 -20.83
CA ASP A 627 4.48 -43.72 -21.07
C ASP A 627 5.34 -44.18 -19.85
N PRO A 628 5.82 -45.44 -19.78
CA PRO A 628 6.64 -45.91 -18.66
C PRO A 628 8.04 -45.28 -18.53
N ASN A 629 8.53 -44.59 -19.56
CA ASN A 629 9.84 -43.92 -19.56
C ASN A 629 9.80 -42.60 -20.37
N PRO A 630 9.18 -41.52 -19.85
CA PRO A 630 9.02 -40.25 -20.56
C PRO A 630 10.25 -39.34 -20.43
N PRO A 631 10.37 -38.30 -21.29
CA PRO A 631 11.28 -37.19 -21.01
C PRO A 631 10.78 -36.39 -19.80
N LEU A 632 11.72 -35.80 -19.03
CA LEU A 632 11.46 -34.95 -17.86
C LEU A 632 10.46 -33.80 -18.14
N ILE A 633 10.43 -33.30 -19.37
CA ILE A 633 9.45 -32.32 -19.83
C ILE A 633 8.80 -32.85 -21.12
N ILE A 634 7.49 -33.06 -21.06
CA ILE A 634 6.64 -33.44 -22.19
C ILE A 634 6.03 -32.15 -22.73
N THR A 635 6.62 -31.61 -23.79
CA THR A 635 6.09 -30.40 -24.44
C THR A 635 5.11 -30.79 -25.54
N ASN A 636 3.83 -30.47 -25.34
CA ASN A 636 2.82 -30.64 -26.38
C ASN A 636 2.60 -29.33 -27.15
N ILE A 637 2.68 -29.36 -28.48
CA ILE A 637 2.66 -28.19 -29.35
C ILE A 637 1.47 -28.29 -30.31
N ALA A 638 0.49 -27.39 -30.16
CA ALA A 638 -0.51 -27.17 -31.19
C ALA A 638 -0.07 -26.01 -32.10
N THR A 639 -0.54 -26.04 -33.33
CA THR A 639 -0.21 -25.09 -34.39
C THR A 639 -1.51 -24.68 -35.06
N ILE A 640 -1.89 -23.40 -34.88
CA ILE A 640 -3.14 -22.84 -35.42
C ILE A 640 -2.77 -21.86 -36.55
N ASP A 641 -3.35 -22.08 -37.72
CA ASP A 641 -3.37 -21.10 -38.80
C ASP A 641 -4.75 -20.42 -38.80
N PRO A 642 -4.85 -19.10 -38.53
CA PRO A 642 -6.14 -18.45 -38.35
C PRO A 642 -6.94 -18.31 -39.65
N ASP A 643 -6.29 -17.99 -40.78
CA ASP A 643 -6.99 -17.62 -42.02
C ASP A 643 -6.29 -18.12 -43.31
N GLY A 644 -5.54 -19.22 -43.23
CA GLY A 644 -4.81 -19.80 -44.36
C GLY A 644 -3.39 -19.25 -44.55
N PRO A 645 -2.60 -19.87 -45.45
CA PRO A 645 -1.18 -20.25 -45.29
C PRO A 645 -0.26 -19.13 -44.76
N GLY A 646 -0.37 -18.86 -43.46
CA GLY A 646 0.26 -17.74 -42.78
C GLY A 646 1.29 -18.17 -41.73
N PRO A 647 1.77 -17.22 -40.89
CA PRO A 647 2.64 -17.54 -39.77
C PRO A 647 1.86 -18.29 -38.68
N VAL A 648 1.91 -19.63 -38.76
CA VAL A 648 1.20 -20.56 -37.87
C VAL A 648 1.63 -20.37 -36.42
N ALA A 649 0.67 -20.03 -35.54
CA ALA A 649 0.95 -19.78 -34.13
C ALA A 649 1.15 -21.10 -33.38
N ALA A 650 2.40 -21.40 -33.02
CA ALA A 650 2.75 -22.55 -32.20
C ALA A 650 2.46 -22.25 -30.71
N ILE A 651 1.40 -22.84 -30.17
CA ILE A 651 1.06 -22.77 -28.75
C ILE A 651 1.56 -24.03 -28.04
N THR A 652 2.44 -23.84 -27.06
CA THR A 652 3.06 -24.93 -26.31
C THR A 652 2.41 -25.06 -24.93
N VAL A 653 2.06 -26.27 -24.53
CA VAL A 653 1.83 -26.61 -23.12
C VAL A 653 2.94 -27.57 -22.67
N PRO A 654 3.90 -27.11 -21.86
CA PRO A 654 4.84 -28.01 -21.21
C PRO A 654 4.16 -28.68 -20.02
N LEU A 655 4.29 -30.01 -19.93
CA LEU A 655 4.08 -30.75 -18.69
C LEU A 655 5.44 -31.18 -18.14
N THR A 656 5.64 -30.98 -16.85
CA THR A 656 6.73 -31.63 -16.13
C THR A 656 6.30 -33.07 -15.84
N ASN A 657 6.96 -34.05 -16.44
CA ASN A 657 6.92 -35.40 -15.92
C ASN A 657 8.05 -35.50 -14.90
N PRO A 658 7.80 -35.34 -13.59
CA PRO A 658 8.86 -35.51 -12.59
C PRO A 658 9.47 -36.92 -12.73
N PRO A 659 10.76 -37.10 -12.40
CA PRO A 659 11.24 -38.44 -12.12
C PRO A 659 10.42 -38.97 -10.95
N VAL A 660 10.13 -40.26 -10.91
CA VAL A 660 9.47 -40.88 -9.75
C VAL A 660 10.38 -40.65 -8.55
N GLN A 661 9.95 -39.83 -7.59
CA GLN A 661 10.75 -39.47 -6.42
C GLN A 661 10.47 -40.45 -5.28
N ALA A 662 11.50 -41.21 -4.94
CA ALA A 662 11.47 -42.22 -3.90
C ALA A 662 12.61 -42.01 -2.90
N ASP A 663 12.54 -42.74 -1.80
CA ASP A 663 13.61 -42.91 -0.81
C ASP A 663 13.47 -44.35 -0.32
N LEU A 664 14.33 -45.25 -0.81
CA LEU A 664 14.32 -46.68 -0.46
C LEU A 664 15.19 -46.94 0.78
N GLY A 665 14.69 -46.51 1.92
CA GLY A 665 15.28 -46.85 3.22
C GLY A 665 15.17 -48.34 3.52
N VAL A 666 16.30 -49.03 3.61
CA VAL A 666 16.41 -50.36 4.21
C VAL A 666 16.89 -50.25 5.65
N THR A 667 16.32 -51.07 6.53
CA THR A 667 16.78 -51.25 7.91
C THR A 667 16.86 -52.74 8.23
N ILE A 668 17.83 -53.14 9.05
CA ILE A 668 17.96 -54.48 9.62
C ILE A 668 18.05 -54.31 11.14
N SER A 669 17.36 -55.18 11.87
CA SER A 669 17.35 -55.26 13.33
C SER A 669 16.89 -56.66 13.74
N ASP A 670 17.55 -57.32 14.70
CA ASP A 670 16.92 -58.34 15.57
C ASP A 670 16.45 -57.74 16.93
N ASP A 671 16.55 -56.42 17.05
CA ASP A 671 16.21 -55.56 18.20
C ASP A 671 17.15 -55.69 19.42
N VAL A 672 18.34 -56.28 19.25
CA VAL A 672 19.47 -56.17 20.20
C VAL A 672 20.71 -55.50 19.57
N THR A 673 21.87 -55.63 20.22
CA THR A 673 23.22 -55.23 19.71
C THR A 673 24.29 -56.26 20.12
N SER A 674 23.82 -57.41 20.62
CA SER A 674 24.62 -58.44 21.26
C SER A 674 23.80 -59.71 21.41
N VAL A 675 24.25 -60.81 20.81
CA VAL A 675 23.54 -62.10 20.82
C VAL A 675 24.37 -63.15 21.55
N THR A 676 23.70 -64.12 22.19
CA THR A 676 24.42 -65.16 22.95
C THR A 676 24.88 -66.28 22.01
N ALA A 677 26.15 -66.65 22.06
CA ALA A 677 26.67 -67.77 21.27
C ALA A 677 25.94 -69.07 21.64
N GLY A 678 25.23 -69.66 20.68
CA GLY A 678 24.39 -70.85 20.86
C GLY A 678 22.88 -70.61 20.93
N THR A 679 22.40 -69.37 20.90
CA THR A 679 20.95 -69.06 20.88
C THR A 679 20.43 -68.78 19.46
N ALA A 680 19.10 -68.82 19.30
CA ALA A 680 18.43 -68.39 18.09
C ALA A 680 18.23 -66.87 18.06
N SER A 681 18.40 -66.26 16.87
CA SER A 681 18.12 -64.84 16.58
C SER A 681 17.23 -64.71 15.36
N ILE A 682 16.51 -63.58 15.23
CA ILE A 682 15.56 -63.32 14.14
C ILE A 682 15.76 -61.90 13.60
N TYR A 683 16.58 -61.78 12.55
CA TYR A 683 16.81 -60.50 11.88
C TYR A 683 15.63 -60.14 10.99
N ASN A 684 15.13 -58.91 11.12
CA ASN A 684 14.03 -58.38 10.33
C ASN A 684 14.55 -57.31 9.36
N VAL A 685 14.66 -57.69 8.08
CA VAL A 685 15.03 -56.75 7.00
C VAL A 685 13.75 -56.06 6.52
N LYS A 686 13.65 -54.76 6.73
CA LYS A 686 12.51 -53.93 6.31
C LYS A 686 12.95 -52.95 5.22
N VAL A 687 12.23 -52.93 4.11
CA VAL A 687 12.40 -51.89 3.06
C VAL A 687 11.17 -50.99 3.09
N THR A 688 11.39 -49.68 3.19
CA THR A 688 10.36 -48.64 3.24
C THR A 688 10.56 -47.68 2.09
N ASN A 689 9.47 -47.24 1.45
CA ASN A 689 9.53 -46.10 0.53
C ASN A 689 9.12 -44.84 1.29
N ASN A 690 10.11 -44.06 1.74
CA ASN A 690 9.87 -42.79 2.44
C ASN A 690 9.62 -41.61 1.48
N GLY A 691 9.70 -41.84 0.16
CA GLY A 691 9.49 -40.83 -0.85
C GLY A 691 8.02 -40.65 -1.26
N PRO A 692 7.69 -39.53 -1.93
CA PRO A 692 6.31 -39.17 -2.26
C PRO A 692 5.63 -40.11 -3.26
N ASP A 693 6.39 -40.75 -4.16
CA ASP A 693 5.84 -41.50 -5.29
C ASP A 693 5.98 -43.03 -5.13
N PRO A 694 5.01 -43.83 -5.60
CA PRO A 694 5.04 -45.29 -5.50
C PRO A 694 6.07 -45.93 -6.45
N ILE A 695 6.81 -46.94 -5.99
CA ILE A 695 7.72 -47.75 -6.83
C ILE A 695 7.02 -49.05 -7.22
N ILE A 696 7.01 -49.35 -8.52
CA ILE A 696 6.34 -50.52 -9.10
C ILE A 696 7.26 -51.73 -9.37
N SER A 697 8.59 -51.56 -9.32
CA SER A 697 9.56 -52.66 -9.45
C SER A 697 10.94 -52.27 -8.90
N PHE A 698 11.54 -53.09 -8.03
CA PHE A 698 12.93 -52.97 -7.58
C PHE A 698 13.49 -54.31 -7.08
N ILE A 699 14.77 -54.34 -6.68
CA ILE A 699 15.50 -55.51 -6.17
C ILE A 699 16.24 -55.14 -4.87
N LEU A 700 16.27 -56.05 -3.90
CA LEU A 700 17.16 -56.04 -2.73
C LEU A 700 18.12 -57.24 -2.81
N SER A 701 19.35 -57.08 -2.34
CA SER A 701 20.35 -58.15 -2.21
C SER A 701 20.76 -58.31 -0.75
N LEU A 702 20.78 -59.55 -0.25
CA LEU A 702 21.06 -59.94 1.13
C LEU A 702 22.39 -60.73 1.22
N THR A 703 23.15 -60.53 2.29
CA THR A 703 24.32 -61.33 2.68
C THR A 703 24.22 -61.76 4.14
N LEU A 704 24.44 -63.05 4.40
CA LEU A 704 24.45 -63.67 5.73
C LEU A 704 25.86 -64.24 6.04
N PRO A 705 26.28 -64.25 7.31
CA PRO A 705 27.58 -64.79 7.72
C PRO A 705 27.51 -66.32 7.91
N PRO A 706 28.60 -67.08 7.66
CA PRO A 706 28.63 -68.55 7.83
C PRO A 706 28.23 -69.05 9.22
N GLU A 707 28.44 -68.24 10.25
CA GLU A 707 28.18 -68.53 11.66
C GLU A 707 26.68 -68.48 12.01
N PHE A 708 25.85 -67.92 11.12
CA PHE A 708 24.40 -67.90 11.25
C PHE A 708 23.80 -69.16 10.61
N THR A 709 23.61 -70.19 11.42
CA THR A 709 23.27 -71.54 10.95
C THR A 709 21.76 -71.74 10.72
N ALA A 710 21.44 -72.57 9.72
CA ALA A 710 20.08 -72.96 9.33
C ALA A 710 19.07 -71.79 9.11
N PRO A 711 19.41 -70.75 8.32
CA PRO A 711 18.53 -69.60 8.12
C PRO A 711 17.24 -69.96 7.36
N ILE A 712 16.10 -69.61 7.96
CA ILE A 712 14.75 -69.66 7.37
C ILE A 712 14.34 -68.25 6.97
N LEU A 713 14.13 -68.02 5.69
CA LEU A 713 13.79 -66.71 5.12
C LEU A 713 12.31 -66.63 4.76
N THR A 714 11.61 -65.62 5.27
CA THR A 714 10.16 -65.42 5.07
C THR A 714 9.86 -64.02 4.52
N PRO A 715 9.69 -63.87 3.20
CA PRO A 715 9.35 -62.60 2.57
C PRO A 715 7.85 -62.29 2.67
N SER A 716 7.50 -61.03 2.97
CA SER A 716 6.09 -60.58 3.01
C SER A 716 5.48 -60.32 1.63
N ALA A 717 6.30 -60.26 0.58
CA ALA A 717 5.92 -60.01 -0.81
C ALA A 717 7.05 -60.49 -1.76
N GLY A 718 6.75 -60.60 -3.06
CA GLY A 718 7.76 -60.97 -4.07
C GLY A 718 8.32 -62.39 -3.89
N ILE A 719 9.54 -62.63 -4.41
CA ILE A 719 10.24 -63.92 -4.37
C ILE A 719 11.70 -63.70 -3.98
N PHE A 720 12.16 -64.40 -2.93
CA PHE A 720 13.57 -64.48 -2.54
C PHE A 720 14.26 -65.68 -3.19
N THR A 721 15.46 -65.49 -3.74
CA THR A 721 16.23 -66.51 -4.46
C THR A 721 17.55 -66.80 -3.75
N SER A 722 17.58 -67.87 -2.95
CA SER A 722 18.73 -68.22 -2.10
C SER A 722 20.05 -68.47 -2.85
N SER A 723 20.00 -68.88 -4.12
CA SER A 723 21.20 -69.08 -4.96
C SER A 723 21.82 -67.78 -5.49
N THR A 724 21.16 -66.62 -5.32
CA THR A 724 21.67 -65.30 -5.75
C THR A 724 21.62 -64.23 -4.67
N GLY A 725 21.05 -64.53 -3.49
CA GLY A 725 20.85 -63.56 -2.40
C GLY A 725 19.79 -62.49 -2.69
N ASN A 726 19.08 -62.56 -3.82
CA ASN A 726 18.22 -61.48 -4.30
C ASN A 726 16.74 -61.67 -3.94
N TRP A 727 16.12 -60.58 -3.52
CA TRP A 727 14.68 -60.44 -3.33
C TRP A 727 14.10 -59.60 -4.47
N THR A 728 13.10 -60.15 -5.18
CA THR A 728 12.64 -59.63 -6.48
C THR A 728 11.12 -59.61 -6.59
N GLY A 729 10.58 -58.87 -7.57
CA GLY A 729 9.12 -58.76 -7.79
C GLY A 729 8.42 -57.84 -6.79
N LEU A 730 9.13 -56.83 -6.28
CA LEU A 730 8.68 -55.95 -5.21
C LEU A 730 8.10 -54.64 -5.75
N ASN A 731 7.02 -54.18 -5.11
CA ASN A 731 6.43 -52.85 -5.29
C ASN A 731 6.06 -52.29 -3.91
N ILE A 732 6.20 -50.97 -3.73
CA ILE A 732 5.92 -50.27 -2.47
C ILE A 732 5.28 -48.91 -2.79
N ALA A 733 4.08 -48.66 -2.26
CA ALA A 733 3.45 -47.35 -2.26
C ALA A 733 4.06 -46.42 -1.19
N ASN A 734 3.98 -45.10 -1.38
CA ASN A 734 4.45 -44.08 -0.44
C ASN A 734 4.09 -44.43 1.03
N GLY A 735 5.10 -44.40 1.91
CA GLY A 735 4.98 -44.65 3.34
C GLY A 735 4.73 -46.11 3.73
N GLN A 736 4.65 -47.03 2.77
CA GLN A 736 4.50 -48.46 3.04
C GLN A 736 5.87 -49.15 3.13
N SER A 737 5.86 -50.39 3.64
CA SER A 737 7.05 -51.22 3.76
C SER A 737 6.77 -52.67 3.37
N VAL A 738 7.81 -53.38 2.92
CA VAL A 738 7.84 -54.85 2.85
C VAL A 738 8.91 -55.38 3.80
N ASN A 739 8.69 -56.56 4.36
CA ASN A 739 9.57 -57.17 5.36
C ASN A 739 10.05 -58.56 4.90
N LEU A 740 11.28 -58.91 5.27
CA LEU A 740 11.89 -60.22 5.11
C LEU A 740 12.45 -60.63 6.46
N SER A 741 11.78 -61.57 7.14
CA SER A 741 12.22 -62.07 8.45
C SER A 741 13.09 -63.31 8.28
N ILE A 742 14.21 -63.35 9.01
CA ILE A 742 15.33 -64.28 8.85
C ILE A 742 15.63 -64.93 10.20
N ALA A 743 15.04 -66.09 10.46
CA ALA A 743 15.25 -66.84 11.71
C ALA A 743 16.37 -67.88 11.55
N GLY A 744 17.26 -68.00 12.54
CA GLY A 744 18.39 -68.94 12.50
C GLY A 744 19.09 -69.04 13.86
N THR A 745 20.17 -69.82 13.95
CA THR A 745 20.90 -70.07 15.20
C THR A 745 22.37 -69.66 15.11
N VAL A 746 22.82 -68.83 16.06
CA VAL A 746 24.23 -68.45 16.23
C VAL A 746 24.99 -69.66 16.76
N SER A 747 26.10 -70.04 16.12
CA SER A 747 26.88 -71.21 16.56
C SER A 747 27.32 -71.11 18.04
N PRO A 748 27.19 -72.18 18.87
CA PRO A 748 27.74 -72.24 20.24
C PRO A 748 29.27 -72.11 20.34
N SER A 749 29.96 -71.98 19.21
CA SER A 749 31.41 -71.75 19.09
C SER A 749 31.75 -70.61 18.10
N ALA A 750 30.80 -69.72 17.79
CA ALA A 750 31.11 -68.48 17.06
C ALA A 750 31.96 -67.56 17.95
N ILE A 751 32.77 -66.68 17.34
CA ILE A 751 33.65 -65.73 18.02
C ILE A 751 33.51 -64.31 17.45
N ASP A 752 33.97 -63.33 18.21
CA ASP A 752 33.96 -61.89 17.92
C ASP A 752 32.56 -61.28 17.73
N SER A 753 31.96 -61.43 16.55
CA SER A 753 30.72 -60.76 16.16
C SER A 753 30.02 -61.46 15.00
N ILE A 754 28.72 -61.20 14.83
CA ILE A 754 27.92 -61.71 13.72
C ILE A 754 27.28 -60.55 12.96
N THR A 755 27.37 -60.55 11.62
CA THR A 755 26.99 -59.39 10.79
C THR A 755 26.05 -59.77 9.64
N VAL A 756 24.84 -59.20 9.62
CA VAL A 756 23.86 -59.35 8.54
C VAL A 756 23.82 -58.07 7.69
N ARG A 757 23.67 -58.18 6.37
CA ARG A 757 23.88 -57.06 5.42
C ARG A 757 22.88 -57.06 4.27
N ALA A 758 22.33 -55.90 3.91
CA ALA A 758 21.45 -55.77 2.73
C ALA A 758 21.60 -54.42 1.99
N THR A 759 21.72 -54.48 0.67
CA THR A 759 21.59 -53.34 -0.26
C THR A 759 20.23 -53.37 -0.94
N VAL A 760 19.60 -52.22 -1.10
CA VAL A 760 18.53 -51.98 -2.09
C VAL A 760 19.02 -50.93 -3.10
N ALA A 761 18.41 -50.88 -4.29
CA ALA A 761 18.70 -49.85 -5.28
C ALA A 761 17.45 -49.49 -6.08
N ALA A 762 17.25 -48.19 -6.33
CA ALA A 762 16.18 -47.70 -7.18
C ALA A 762 16.39 -48.10 -8.67
N PRO A 763 15.31 -48.41 -9.41
CA PRO A 763 15.39 -48.77 -10.82
C PRO A 763 15.67 -47.54 -11.71
N PRO A 764 16.12 -47.73 -12.97
CA PRO A 764 16.29 -46.63 -13.92
C PRO A 764 15.01 -45.80 -14.10
N GLY A 765 15.12 -44.47 -13.99
CA GLY A 765 14.00 -43.53 -14.09
C GLY A 765 13.37 -43.12 -12.75
N VAL A 766 13.70 -43.81 -11.65
CA VAL A 766 13.40 -43.37 -10.28
C VAL A 766 14.57 -42.53 -9.76
N ASN A 767 14.28 -41.39 -9.14
CA ASN A 767 15.27 -40.61 -8.42
C ASN A 767 15.14 -40.90 -6.92
N ASP A 768 16.08 -41.69 -6.40
CA ASP A 768 16.25 -41.83 -4.95
C ASP A 768 17.01 -40.62 -4.40
N PHE A 769 16.37 -39.85 -3.53
CA PHE A 769 16.99 -38.64 -2.96
C PHE A 769 17.82 -38.90 -1.69
N ASN A 770 17.93 -40.16 -1.23
CA ASN A 770 18.59 -40.53 0.01
C ASN A 770 19.40 -41.84 -0.13
N ILE A 771 20.31 -41.88 -1.10
CA ILE A 771 21.20 -43.03 -1.36
C ILE A 771 22.03 -43.51 -0.14
N ALA A 772 22.06 -42.76 0.96
CA ALA A 772 22.73 -43.15 2.21
C ALA A 772 21.96 -44.20 3.02
N ASN A 773 20.63 -44.32 2.87
CA ASN A 773 19.82 -45.33 3.57
C ASN A 773 19.46 -46.56 2.71
N ASN A 774 19.96 -46.62 1.47
CA ASN A 774 19.84 -47.77 0.56
C ASN A 774 20.73 -48.96 0.97
N TRP A 775 21.47 -48.86 2.08
CA TRP A 775 22.23 -49.93 2.71
C TRP A 775 21.96 -50.00 4.20
N ALA A 776 21.81 -51.20 4.72
CA ALA A 776 21.84 -51.47 6.15
C ALA A 776 22.71 -52.69 6.46
N SER A 777 23.35 -52.63 7.61
CA SER A 777 24.09 -53.75 8.19
C SER A 777 23.83 -53.79 9.69
N ASP A 778 23.36 -54.94 10.16
CA ASP A 778 23.25 -55.24 11.58
C ASP A 778 24.52 -55.95 12.04
N THR A 779 24.98 -55.73 13.27
CA THR A 779 26.21 -56.36 13.77
C THR A 779 26.20 -56.49 15.28
N ASP A 780 25.98 -57.72 15.74
CA ASP A 780 25.95 -58.07 17.14
C ASP A 780 27.32 -58.50 17.64
N THR A 781 27.69 -57.98 18.81
CA THR A 781 28.80 -58.53 19.60
C THR A 781 28.38 -59.87 20.21
N LEU A 782 29.26 -60.88 20.21
CA LEU A 782 28.91 -62.15 20.82
C LEU A 782 29.08 -62.08 22.35
N LEU A 783 28.02 -62.44 23.06
CA LEU A 783 28.07 -62.73 24.49
C LEU A 783 28.22 -64.24 24.69
N TYR A 784 29.10 -64.62 25.61
CA TYR A 784 29.27 -66.02 26.01
C TYR A 784 28.58 -66.22 27.36
N SER A 785 27.63 -67.16 27.43
CA SER A 785 26.84 -67.45 28.62
C SER A 785 26.92 -68.94 28.98
N ALA A 786 27.40 -69.23 30.18
CA ALA A 786 27.60 -70.59 30.66
C ALA A 786 27.26 -70.67 32.16
N ASP A 787 26.23 -71.44 32.51
CA ASP A 787 25.81 -71.74 33.89
C ASP A 787 26.69 -72.89 34.41
N LEU A 788 27.72 -72.54 35.19
CA LEU A 788 28.78 -73.45 35.66
C LEU A 788 28.51 -73.94 37.09
N ALA A 789 27.41 -74.68 37.25
CA ALA A 789 27.07 -75.33 38.51
C ALA A 789 28.18 -76.27 39.00
N VAL A 790 28.71 -76.01 40.20
CA VAL A 790 29.55 -76.95 40.95
C VAL A 790 28.81 -77.47 42.18
N ILE A 791 28.88 -78.78 42.40
CA ILE A 791 28.39 -79.42 43.62
C ILE A 791 29.54 -80.16 44.29
N LYS A 792 29.72 -79.91 45.58
CA LYS A 792 30.63 -80.60 46.48
C LYS A 792 29.87 -81.07 47.71
N SER A 793 30.12 -82.30 48.14
CA SER A 793 29.75 -82.79 49.47
C SER A 793 30.49 -84.08 49.80
N ASP A 794 30.55 -84.43 51.08
CA ASP A 794 30.82 -85.79 51.57
C ASP A 794 29.54 -86.52 52.03
N GLY A 795 28.40 -85.80 52.13
CA GLY A 795 27.11 -86.28 52.63
C GLY A 795 26.80 -85.95 54.10
N GLN A 796 27.59 -85.11 54.78
CA GLN A 796 27.48 -84.83 56.23
C GLN A 796 27.33 -83.33 56.54
N THR A 797 26.97 -83.00 57.79
CA THR A 797 26.80 -81.59 58.26
C THR A 797 27.44 -81.31 59.62
N ASN A 798 28.11 -82.29 60.22
CA ASN A 798 28.82 -82.18 61.48
C ASN A 798 30.08 -83.05 61.38
N ALA A 799 31.27 -82.46 61.48
CA ALA A 799 32.53 -83.18 61.39
C ALA A 799 33.05 -83.56 62.78
N ASN A 800 33.31 -84.86 63.00
CA ASN A 800 33.95 -85.34 64.22
C ASN A 800 35.47 -85.34 64.08
N GLN A 801 36.16 -84.88 65.12
CA GLN A 801 37.62 -84.90 65.23
C GLN A 801 38.19 -86.32 65.01
N GLY A 802 39.12 -86.50 64.06
CA GLY A 802 39.92 -87.73 63.90
C GLY A 802 39.50 -88.75 62.81
N THR A 803 38.41 -88.56 62.06
CA THR A 803 37.87 -89.57 61.11
C THR A 803 38.14 -89.30 59.63
N SER A 804 38.07 -90.31 58.75
CA SER A 804 38.26 -90.12 57.30
C SER A 804 37.03 -89.56 56.57
N VAL A 805 37.22 -88.59 55.69
CA VAL A 805 36.17 -87.91 54.89
C VAL A 805 36.48 -88.04 53.39
N THR A 806 35.46 -88.14 52.53
CA THR A 806 35.60 -88.28 51.07
C THR A 806 34.64 -87.35 50.34
N TYR A 807 35.18 -86.38 49.61
CA TYR A 807 34.45 -85.39 48.84
C TYR A 807 34.32 -85.83 47.37
N THR A 808 33.13 -85.64 46.80
CA THR A 808 32.92 -85.69 45.35
C THR A 808 32.62 -84.28 44.84
N ILE A 809 33.21 -83.90 43.72
CA ILE A 809 33.07 -82.60 43.07
C ILE A 809 32.63 -82.82 41.63
N THR A 810 31.50 -82.23 41.24
CA THR A 810 30.99 -82.28 39.85
C THR A 810 30.77 -80.85 39.36
N VAL A 811 31.29 -80.54 38.16
CA VAL A 811 31.10 -79.25 37.46
C VAL A 811 30.32 -79.49 36.17
N THR A 812 29.25 -78.74 35.94
CA THR A 812 28.35 -78.90 34.79
C THR A 812 28.17 -77.57 34.08
N ASN A 813 28.14 -77.53 32.74
CA ASN A 813 27.74 -76.36 31.98
C ASN A 813 26.29 -76.51 31.52
N ASN A 814 25.35 -75.81 32.16
CA ASN A 814 23.93 -75.81 31.79
C ASN A 814 23.60 -74.71 30.76
N GLY A 815 24.55 -73.83 30.42
CA GLY A 815 24.33 -72.67 29.54
C GLY A 815 24.49 -72.96 28.04
N PRO A 816 24.10 -72.01 27.17
CA PRO A 816 24.09 -72.17 25.71
C PRO A 816 25.47 -72.08 25.05
N SER A 817 26.47 -71.47 25.68
CA SER A 817 27.80 -71.26 25.09
C SER A 817 28.82 -72.31 25.53
N THR A 818 29.79 -72.61 24.66
CA THR A 818 30.88 -73.55 24.95
C THR A 818 31.95 -72.90 25.83
N VAL A 819 32.34 -73.54 26.94
CA VAL A 819 33.46 -73.07 27.78
C VAL A 819 34.70 -73.91 27.51
N THR A 820 35.87 -73.26 27.43
CA THR A 820 37.16 -73.95 27.26
C THR A 820 38.17 -73.50 28.31
N SER A 821 39.12 -74.38 28.63
CA SER A 821 40.26 -74.09 29.54
C SER A 821 39.89 -73.61 30.95
N LEU A 822 38.73 -74.06 31.44
CA LEU A 822 38.19 -73.77 32.77
C LEU A 822 39.15 -74.19 33.89
N THR A 823 39.14 -73.41 34.98
CA THR A 823 39.87 -73.65 36.22
C THR A 823 38.90 -73.70 37.41
N VAL A 824 39.11 -74.67 38.31
CA VAL A 824 38.32 -74.90 39.53
C VAL A 824 39.29 -74.96 40.71
N ILE A 825 38.94 -74.38 41.85
CA ILE A 825 39.80 -74.27 43.03
C ILE A 825 39.09 -74.92 44.21
N ASP A 826 39.70 -75.96 44.80
CA ASP A 826 39.20 -76.66 45.98
C ASP A 826 40.04 -76.31 47.22
N THR A 827 39.49 -75.47 48.08
CA THR A 827 40.16 -74.96 49.29
C THR A 827 40.02 -75.96 50.43
N LEU A 828 41.03 -76.84 50.54
CA LEU A 828 41.09 -77.87 51.57
C LEU A 828 41.15 -77.25 52.97
N PRO A 829 40.28 -77.66 53.92
CA PRO A 829 40.35 -77.18 55.30
C PRO A 829 41.68 -77.61 55.92
N ILE A 830 42.28 -76.74 56.74
CA ILE A 830 43.51 -77.06 57.49
C ILE A 830 43.31 -78.28 58.42
N GLN A 831 42.08 -78.56 58.81
CA GLN A 831 41.70 -79.74 59.56
C GLN A 831 41.62 -81.03 58.72
N LEU A 832 41.94 -81.05 57.42
CA LEU A 832 41.87 -82.24 56.55
C LEU A 832 43.26 -82.68 56.05
N LEU A 833 43.74 -83.78 56.63
CA LEU A 833 45.10 -84.31 56.45
C LEU A 833 45.17 -85.39 55.36
N ASN A 834 46.32 -85.46 54.68
CA ASN A 834 46.71 -86.50 53.71
C ASN A 834 45.72 -86.75 52.54
N PRO A 835 45.46 -85.74 51.68
CA PRO A 835 44.54 -85.86 50.55
C PRO A 835 45.03 -86.76 49.40
N VAL A 836 44.12 -87.52 48.76
CA VAL A 836 44.33 -88.27 47.50
C VAL A 836 43.13 -88.12 46.55
N PHE A 837 43.35 -88.18 45.22
CA PHE A 837 42.35 -87.71 44.22
C PHE A 837 42.36 -88.41 42.84
N THR A 838 41.30 -88.22 42.05
CA THR A 838 41.15 -88.62 40.63
C THR A 838 40.19 -87.70 39.85
N SER A 839 40.50 -87.31 38.60
CA SER A 839 39.65 -86.43 37.74
C SER A 839 39.26 -87.05 36.38
N SER A 840 38.12 -86.64 35.79
CA SER A 840 37.65 -87.11 34.48
C SER A 840 38.07 -86.25 33.29
N HIS A 841 38.36 -84.98 33.51
CA HIS A 841 38.90 -84.01 32.54
C HIS A 841 40.02 -83.21 33.22
N GLY A 842 40.86 -82.51 32.43
CA GLY A 842 41.92 -81.66 32.96
C GLY A 842 42.92 -82.37 33.87
N THR A 843 43.61 -81.60 34.72
CA THR A 843 44.55 -82.12 35.74
C THR A 843 44.38 -81.42 37.08
N TYR A 844 44.48 -82.15 38.19
CA TYR A 844 44.34 -81.62 39.56
C TYR A 844 45.66 -81.67 40.33
N ASN A 845 45.88 -80.68 41.19
CA ASN A 845 46.98 -80.62 42.15
C ASN A 845 46.45 -80.38 43.57
N ALA A 846 46.66 -81.34 44.48
CA ALA A 846 46.23 -81.25 45.87
C ALA A 846 47.04 -80.24 46.71
N ASP A 847 48.30 -79.97 46.37
CA ASP A 847 49.13 -79.01 47.10
C ASP A 847 48.65 -77.55 46.94
N THR A 848 47.86 -77.28 45.88
CA THR A 848 47.31 -75.96 45.56
C THR A 848 45.79 -75.96 45.38
N GLY A 849 45.13 -77.10 45.61
CA GLY A 849 43.68 -77.29 45.38
C GLY A 849 43.22 -77.12 43.92
N GLY A 850 44.12 -77.01 42.94
CA GLY A 850 43.79 -76.48 41.62
C GLY A 850 43.47 -77.56 40.57
N TRP A 851 42.30 -77.49 39.94
CA TRP A 851 41.89 -78.29 38.79
C TRP A 851 41.91 -77.43 37.52
N ASN A 852 42.71 -77.79 36.51
CA ASN A 852 42.98 -76.93 35.35
C ASN A 852 42.76 -77.66 34.01
N GLY A 853 42.35 -76.90 32.99
CA GLY A 853 42.28 -77.37 31.60
C GLY A 853 41.02 -78.16 31.26
N VAL A 854 39.88 -77.79 31.85
CA VAL A 854 38.59 -78.45 31.62
C VAL A 854 37.81 -77.69 30.54
N SER A 855 37.24 -78.39 29.56
CA SER A 855 36.42 -77.78 28.50
C SER A 855 35.08 -78.49 28.44
N ILE A 856 33.97 -77.74 28.42
CA ILE A 856 32.61 -78.26 28.62
C ILE A 856 31.64 -77.54 27.66
N GLY A 857 31.06 -78.29 26.72
CA GLY A 857 29.99 -77.79 25.86
C GLY A 857 28.64 -77.71 26.60
N PRO A 858 27.61 -77.11 25.97
CA PRO A 858 26.27 -77.05 26.54
C PRO A 858 25.73 -78.41 26.99
N SER A 859 25.17 -78.47 28.20
CA SER A 859 24.62 -79.68 28.84
C SER A 859 25.63 -80.81 29.10
N GLN A 860 26.92 -80.51 29.25
CA GLN A 860 27.97 -81.49 29.58
C GLN A 860 28.56 -81.26 31.00
N ASN A 861 29.32 -82.23 31.52
CA ASN A 861 29.92 -82.16 32.86
C ASN A 861 31.31 -82.82 32.97
N ALA A 862 32.03 -82.47 34.03
CA ALA A 862 33.28 -83.06 34.47
C ALA A 862 33.23 -83.39 35.97
N VAL A 863 34.03 -84.36 36.43
CA VAL A 863 34.00 -84.89 37.81
C VAL A 863 35.42 -85.04 38.39
N LEU A 864 35.56 -84.78 39.68
CA LEU A 864 36.75 -84.94 40.52
C LEU A 864 36.35 -85.59 41.86
N THR A 865 37.17 -86.52 42.36
CA THR A 865 36.96 -87.19 43.66
C THR A 865 38.19 -87.00 44.54
N LEU A 866 38.00 -86.78 45.86
CA LEU A 866 39.04 -86.42 46.82
C LEU A 866 38.81 -87.09 48.20
N LYS A 867 39.85 -87.54 48.90
CA LYS A 867 39.74 -88.21 50.22
C LYS A 867 40.86 -87.85 51.20
N GLY A 868 40.53 -87.60 52.47
CA GLY A 868 41.49 -87.23 53.56
C GLY A 868 40.98 -87.59 54.98
N THR A 869 41.62 -87.06 56.04
CA THR A 869 41.31 -87.38 57.46
C THR A 869 41.24 -86.14 58.37
N VAL A 870 40.24 -86.04 59.24
CA VAL A 870 39.97 -84.88 60.12
C VAL A 870 40.98 -84.77 61.28
N ASP A 871 41.45 -83.54 61.57
CA ASP A 871 42.36 -83.21 62.67
C ASP A 871 41.72 -83.50 64.07
N PRO A 872 42.41 -84.22 64.96
CA PRO A 872 41.94 -84.51 66.33
C PRO A 872 41.75 -83.30 67.27
N SER A 873 42.05 -82.07 66.88
CA SER A 873 42.14 -80.89 67.77
C SER A 873 41.26 -79.68 67.40
N GLY A 874 40.60 -79.71 66.23
CA GLY A 874 39.87 -78.54 65.71
C GLY A 874 38.59 -78.17 66.46
N SER A 875 38.39 -76.87 66.74
CA SER A 875 37.11 -76.31 67.24
C SER A 875 36.75 -75.03 66.48
N GLY A 876 35.45 -74.80 66.27
CA GLY A 876 34.95 -73.86 65.26
C GLY A 876 34.38 -74.65 64.08
N ASN A 877 34.38 -74.06 62.89
CA ASN A 877 33.81 -74.67 61.70
C ASN A 877 34.92 -75.37 60.88
N MET A 878 34.69 -76.61 60.44
CA MET A 878 35.48 -77.19 59.35
C MET A 878 34.79 -76.81 58.04
N ILE A 879 35.54 -76.22 57.11
CA ILE A 879 34.99 -75.64 55.87
C ILE A 879 35.78 -76.20 54.70
N ASN A 880 35.16 -77.02 53.86
CA ASN A 880 35.72 -77.38 52.57
C ASN A 880 34.95 -76.66 51.47
N LEU A 881 35.65 -75.86 50.67
CA LEU A 881 35.07 -74.89 49.73
C LEU A 881 35.64 -75.13 48.34
N VAL A 882 34.82 -75.62 47.41
CA VAL A 882 35.16 -75.55 45.98
C VAL A 882 34.53 -74.31 45.36
N THR A 883 35.29 -73.63 44.51
CA THR A 883 34.79 -72.60 43.61
C THR A 883 35.19 -72.91 42.17
N VAL A 884 34.27 -72.68 41.25
CA VAL A 884 34.55 -72.54 39.82
C VAL A 884 34.32 -71.09 39.45
N ALA A 885 35.05 -70.58 38.46
CA ALA A 885 34.78 -69.27 37.88
C ALA A 885 34.70 -69.42 36.35
N PRO A 886 33.75 -68.75 35.67
CA PRO A 886 33.80 -68.66 34.22
C PRO A 886 35.12 -67.98 33.80
N PRO A 887 35.71 -68.35 32.65
CA PRO A 887 36.82 -67.59 32.09
C PRO A 887 36.45 -66.11 31.87
N PRO A 888 37.43 -65.20 31.74
CA PRO A 888 37.17 -63.84 31.29
C PRO A 888 36.30 -63.82 30.03
N GLU A 889 35.43 -62.80 29.92
CA GLU A 889 34.46 -62.60 28.83
C GLU A 889 33.29 -63.62 28.79
N VAL A 890 33.35 -64.72 29.55
CA VAL A 890 32.20 -65.61 29.79
C VAL A 890 31.40 -65.12 31.01
N THR A 891 30.11 -64.91 30.82
CA THR A 891 29.17 -64.61 31.92
C THR A 891 28.56 -65.89 32.46
N ASP A 892 28.54 -66.03 33.78
CA ASP A 892 27.68 -67.02 34.43
C ASP A 892 26.36 -66.36 34.84
N PRO A 893 25.20 -66.86 34.39
CA PRO A 893 23.90 -66.32 34.78
C PRO A 893 23.43 -66.76 36.18
N VAL A 894 24.05 -67.79 36.79
CA VAL A 894 23.67 -68.32 38.11
C VAL A 894 24.91 -68.41 39.04
N PRO A 895 25.70 -67.33 39.22
CA PRO A 895 27.00 -67.34 39.91
C PRO A 895 26.97 -67.82 41.38
N GLY A 896 25.78 -67.98 41.97
CA GLY A 896 25.56 -68.59 43.28
C GLY A 896 25.62 -70.12 43.30
N ASN A 897 25.64 -70.80 42.15
CA ASN A 897 25.86 -72.26 42.06
C ASN A 897 27.33 -72.62 41.77
N ASN A 898 28.18 -71.62 41.49
CA ASN A 898 29.62 -71.73 41.23
C ASN A 898 30.49 -71.91 42.49
N SER A 899 29.87 -71.85 43.67
CA SER A 899 30.54 -72.04 44.95
C SER A 899 29.79 -73.11 45.73
N SER A 900 30.48 -74.17 46.17
CA SER A 900 29.89 -75.24 46.95
C SER A 900 30.69 -75.45 48.23
N THR A 901 30.04 -75.14 49.36
CA THR A 901 30.62 -75.08 50.70
C THR A 901 29.85 -75.97 51.68
N ASP A 902 30.57 -76.67 52.55
CA ASP A 902 30.07 -77.44 53.70
C ASP A 902 30.01 -76.50 54.99
N THR A 903 29.02 -75.58 55.27
CA THR A 903 28.99 -74.56 56.46
C THR A 903 27.68 -73.76 57.04
N ASP A 904 27.53 -72.35 57.18
CA ASP A 904 26.65 -71.41 58.14
C ASP A 904 26.15 -69.85 57.81
N THR A 905 25.44 -68.97 58.68
CA THR A 905 24.83 -67.51 58.43
C THR A 905 24.24 -66.46 59.59
N ILE A 906 23.93 -65.07 59.44
CA ILE A 906 23.28 -63.97 60.42
C ILE A 906 22.81 -62.42 59.97
N GLY A 907 22.09 -61.47 60.75
CA GLY A 907 21.72 -59.95 60.47
C GLY A 907 20.81 -58.91 61.41
N SER A 908 20.58 -57.51 61.20
CA SER A 908 19.70 -56.42 62.00
C SER A 908 19.45 -54.84 61.53
N THR A 909 18.62 -53.85 62.15
CA THR A 909 18.26 -52.34 61.71
C THR A 909 17.56 -51.16 62.66
N VAL A 910 17.21 -49.82 62.27
CA VAL A 910 16.59 -48.55 63.05
C VAL A 910 15.89 -47.24 62.31
N SER A 911 15.23 -46.11 62.92
CA SER A 911 14.57 -44.81 62.25
C SER A 911 14.06 -43.42 63.03
N LEU A 912 13.44 -42.28 62.43
CA LEU A 912 13.14 -40.80 62.96
C LEU A 912 12.05 -39.73 62.26
N SER A 913 11.55 -38.52 62.83
CA SER A 913 10.77 -37.29 62.17
C SER A 913 10.43 -35.84 62.92
N LYS A 914 9.77 -34.71 62.34
CA LYS A 914 9.46 -33.23 62.86
C LYS A 914 8.19 -32.33 62.31
N SER A 915 7.66 -31.18 62.94
CA SER A 915 6.58 -30.13 62.49
C SER A 915 6.39 -28.66 63.16
N VAL A 916 5.36 -27.76 62.82
CA VAL A 916 5.03 -26.31 63.31
C VAL A 916 3.53 -25.80 63.40
N ALA A 917 3.17 -24.76 64.20
CA ALA A 917 1.98 -23.82 64.08
C ALA A 917 2.01 -22.55 65.01
N PRO A 918 1.21 -21.45 64.80
CA PRO A 918 0.45 -21.03 63.61
C PRO A 918 1.33 -20.37 62.54
N THR A 919 0.75 -20.07 61.37
CA THR A 919 1.48 -19.79 60.12
C THR A 919 1.62 -18.32 59.73
N SER A 920 0.92 -17.40 60.40
CA SER A 920 1.12 -15.95 60.26
C SER A 920 1.04 -15.26 61.63
N THR A 921 1.72 -14.13 61.75
CA THR A 921 1.88 -13.36 62.98
C THR A 921 2.00 -11.87 62.67
N VAL A 922 2.17 -11.03 63.69
CA VAL A 922 2.66 -9.64 63.57
C VAL A 922 3.86 -9.47 64.49
N ALA A 923 4.62 -8.37 64.33
CA ALA A 923 5.78 -8.10 65.17
C ALA A 923 5.42 -8.20 66.67
N ARG A 924 6.22 -8.98 67.42
CA ARG A 924 6.08 -9.36 68.85
C ARG A 924 5.17 -10.57 69.18
N ALA A 925 4.41 -11.17 68.26
CA ALA A 925 3.53 -12.31 68.56
C ALA A 925 4.17 -13.73 68.31
N PRO A 926 3.77 -14.79 69.06
CA PRO A 926 4.50 -16.07 69.15
C PRO A 926 3.97 -17.28 68.32
N VAL A 927 4.81 -18.32 68.11
CA VAL A 927 4.56 -19.59 67.36
C VAL A 927 5.37 -20.82 67.88
N THR A 928 5.02 -22.08 67.53
CA THR A 928 5.46 -23.35 68.21
C THR A 928 5.76 -24.55 67.25
N TYR A 929 6.66 -25.51 67.59
CA TYR A 929 7.21 -26.64 66.77
C TYR A 929 7.41 -28.01 67.54
N THR A 930 7.54 -29.20 66.87
CA THR A 930 7.52 -30.60 67.48
C THR A 930 8.37 -31.72 66.75
N LEU A 931 8.81 -32.85 67.41
CA LEU A 931 9.78 -33.94 66.96
C LEU A 931 9.48 -35.43 67.39
N THR A 932 10.03 -36.51 66.74
CA THR A 932 9.76 -38.01 66.96
C THR A 932 10.89 -39.07 66.58
N ILE A 933 10.98 -40.31 67.15
CA ILE A 933 12.11 -41.36 67.04
C ILE A 933 11.68 -42.90 66.99
N SER A 934 12.46 -43.91 66.46
CA SER A 934 12.16 -45.42 66.42
C SER A 934 13.33 -46.53 66.38
N ASN A 935 13.08 -47.86 66.65
CA ASN A 935 14.06 -49.04 66.79
C ASN A 935 13.57 -50.52 66.35
N SER A 936 14.42 -51.63 66.28
CA SER A 936 13.98 -53.04 65.95
C SER A 936 14.69 -54.41 66.37
N GLY A 937 15.87 -54.54 67.02
CA GLY A 937 16.64 -55.84 67.14
C GLY A 937 16.29 -56.87 68.27
N THR A 938 16.96 -58.05 68.31
CA THR A 938 16.78 -59.08 69.39
C THR A 938 17.36 -58.69 70.76
N VAL A 939 18.10 -57.59 70.84
CA VAL A 939 18.53 -56.92 72.08
C VAL A 939 18.29 -55.40 71.97
N PRO A 940 17.99 -54.65 73.06
CA PRO A 940 17.51 -53.25 72.98
C PRO A 940 18.58 -52.19 72.67
N ALA A 941 18.16 -51.00 72.24
CA ALA A 941 19.03 -49.92 71.72
C ALA A 941 19.18 -48.67 72.64
N GLN A 942 20.27 -47.89 72.47
CA GLN A 942 20.66 -46.73 73.32
C GLN A 942 21.02 -45.43 72.53
N LEU A 943 20.51 -44.25 72.92
CA LEU A 943 20.59 -42.94 72.23
C LEU A 943 21.20 -41.79 73.10
N THR A 944 21.75 -40.71 72.49
CA THR A 944 22.61 -39.70 73.19
C THR A 944 22.47 -38.17 72.93
N GLN A 945 21.87 -37.65 71.84
CA GLN A 945 21.87 -36.17 71.53
C GLN A 945 20.65 -35.68 70.70
N LEU A 946 20.31 -34.37 70.76
CA LEU A 946 19.23 -33.69 69.98
C LEU A 946 19.57 -32.20 69.63
N LYS A 947 19.15 -31.67 68.46
CA LYS A 947 19.40 -30.26 68.00
C LYS A 947 18.27 -29.62 67.16
N ASP A 948 18.17 -28.28 67.11
CA ASP A 948 17.16 -27.46 66.36
C ASP A 948 17.76 -26.11 65.84
N THR A 949 17.17 -25.38 64.87
CA THR A 949 17.79 -24.14 64.28
C THR A 949 16.80 -23.14 63.61
N LEU A 950 16.81 -21.88 64.06
CA LEU A 950 15.85 -20.81 63.70
C LEU A 950 16.22 -19.93 62.49
N PRO A 951 15.24 -19.21 61.91
CA PRO A 951 15.45 -18.19 60.89
C PRO A 951 15.64 -16.78 61.49
N ASP A 952 16.25 -15.88 60.72
CA ASP A 952 16.50 -14.49 61.16
C ASP A 952 15.22 -13.69 61.45
N GLY A 953 15.32 -12.70 62.34
CA GLY A 953 14.19 -11.90 62.82
C GLY A 953 13.32 -12.59 63.87
N PHE A 954 13.43 -13.91 64.03
CA PHE A 954 12.76 -14.68 65.08
C PHE A 954 13.67 -14.92 66.30
N SER A 955 13.07 -14.99 67.49
CA SER A 955 13.75 -15.20 68.76
C SER A 955 13.05 -16.28 69.60
N TYR A 956 13.83 -17.07 70.34
CA TYR A 956 13.31 -18.09 71.25
C TYR A 956 12.52 -17.49 72.44
N ILE A 957 11.52 -18.23 72.91
CA ILE A 957 10.78 -17.92 74.14
C ILE A 957 11.32 -18.87 75.22
N SER A 958 12.23 -18.35 76.05
CA SER A 958 12.79 -19.10 77.18
C SER A 958 11.67 -19.60 78.11
N GLY A 959 11.79 -20.85 78.56
CA GLY A 959 10.81 -21.55 79.38
C GLY A 959 9.73 -22.33 78.59
N SER A 960 9.87 -22.49 77.27
CA SER A 960 8.82 -23.10 76.42
C SER A 960 9.02 -24.58 76.04
N CYS A 961 10.06 -25.25 76.55
CA CYS A 961 10.35 -26.64 76.17
C CYS A 961 9.37 -27.64 76.79
N SER A 962 8.96 -28.66 76.03
CA SER A 962 8.12 -29.76 76.53
C SER A 962 8.31 -31.07 75.77
N GLY A 963 7.76 -32.18 76.31
CA GLY A 963 7.95 -33.54 75.80
C GLY A 963 9.14 -34.23 76.47
N GLY A 964 9.98 -34.93 75.70
CA GLY A 964 11.16 -35.66 76.19
C GLY A 964 12.26 -34.79 76.84
N THR A 965 12.11 -33.46 76.81
CA THR A 965 12.84 -32.53 77.67
C THR A 965 11.95 -31.36 78.06
N VAL A 966 12.16 -30.82 79.26
CA VAL A 966 11.59 -29.55 79.74
C VAL A 966 12.66 -28.49 80.01
N SER A 967 13.94 -28.83 79.79
CA SER A 967 15.05 -27.88 79.94
C SER A 967 15.21 -27.04 78.68
N ASP A 968 15.36 -25.73 78.85
CA ASP A 968 15.73 -24.83 77.77
C ASP A 968 17.08 -25.26 77.13
N PRO A 969 17.22 -25.10 75.80
CA PRO A 969 18.44 -25.43 75.09
C PRO A 969 19.58 -24.47 75.42
N VAL A 970 20.82 -24.93 75.16
CA VAL A 970 21.93 -24.00 74.93
C VAL A 970 21.69 -23.33 73.58
N VAL A 971 21.52 -22.00 73.59
CA VAL A 971 21.28 -21.17 72.39
C VAL A 971 22.57 -20.47 71.97
N SER A 972 22.92 -20.56 70.69
CA SER A 972 24.09 -19.90 70.10
C SER A 972 23.72 -19.32 68.74
N GLY A 973 23.54 -17.99 68.69
CA GLY A 973 22.86 -17.35 67.55
C GLY A 973 21.46 -17.94 67.39
N GLN A 974 21.17 -18.48 66.20
CA GLN A 974 19.89 -19.14 65.91
C GLN A 974 19.87 -20.66 66.18
N ILE A 975 20.97 -21.28 66.63
CA ILE A 975 21.05 -22.74 66.87
C ILE A 975 20.73 -23.10 68.33
N LEU A 976 20.01 -24.21 68.53
CA LEU A 976 19.55 -24.72 69.83
C LEU A 976 19.99 -26.20 70.01
N THR A 977 20.41 -26.62 71.20
CA THR A 977 20.98 -27.98 71.44
C THR A 977 20.66 -28.57 72.81
N TRP A 978 20.43 -29.89 72.86
CA TRP A 978 20.24 -30.71 74.07
C TRP A 978 21.10 -31.99 74.03
N ASN A 979 21.44 -32.52 75.21
CA ASN A 979 22.16 -33.80 75.37
C ASN A 979 21.49 -34.62 76.48
N GLY A 980 21.50 -35.96 76.38
CA GLY A 980 20.91 -36.85 77.38
C GLY A 980 20.99 -38.32 76.96
N ALA A 981 20.95 -39.26 77.90
CA ALA A 981 20.99 -40.69 77.61
C ALA A 981 19.57 -41.28 77.61
N TRP A 982 19.15 -41.87 76.49
CA TRP A 982 17.79 -42.35 76.30
C TRP A 982 17.80 -43.77 75.69
N ALA A 983 17.30 -44.76 76.42
CA ALA A 983 17.10 -46.10 75.85
C ALA A 983 15.89 -46.11 74.92
N ILE A 984 16.01 -46.67 73.72
CA ILE A 984 14.92 -46.79 72.74
C ILE A 984 14.64 -48.27 72.48
N PRO A 985 13.79 -48.93 73.30
CA PRO A 985 13.19 -50.19 72.90
C PRO A 985 12.33 -50.03 71.63
N SER A 986 11.60 -48.91 71.51
CA SER A 986 10.72 -48.66 70.35
C SER A 986 10.45 -47.20 69.90
N SER A 987 10.20 -46.16 70.73
CA SER A 987 9.89 -44.77 70.24
C SER A 987 9.95 -43.60 71.29
N GLY A 988 9.83 -42.31 70.88
CA GLY A 988 9.77 -41.07 71.74
C GLY A 988 9.63 -39.69 71.00
N THR A 989 9.32 -38.55 71.68
CA THR A 989 8.95 -37.20 71.09
C THR A 989 9.31 -35.89 71.91
N PHE A 990 9.31 -34.67 71.30
CA PHE A 990 9.70 -33.34 71.91
C PHE A 990 9.02 -32.06 71.26
N ALA A 991 8.97 -30.86 71.91
CA ALA A 991 8.37 -29.58 71.36
C ALA A 991 8.88 -28.20 71.94
N LEU A 992 8.77 -27.08 71.18
CA LEU A 992 9.46 -25.75 71.34
C LEU A 992 8.67 -24.49 70.84
N ALA A 993 8.95 -23.23 71.27
CA ALA A 993 8.25 -21.99 70.82
C ALA A 993 9.09 -20.66 70.71
N PHE A 994 8.64 -19.73 69.85
CA PHE A 994 9.43 -18.59 69.28
C PHE A 994 8.55 -17.34 68.98
N ARG A 995 9.13 -16.15 68.75
CA ARG A 995 8.39 -14.91 68.36
C ARG A 995 9.14 -14.02 67.35
N ALA A 996 8.40 -13.26 66.53
CA ALA A 996 8.95 -12.28 65.58
C ALA A 996 9.34 -10.95 66.25
N SER A 997 10.39 -10.28 65.75
CA SER A 997 10.95 -9.08 66.36
C SER A 997 10.29 -7.76 65.90
N PRO A 998 10.42 -6.66 66.66
CA PRO A 998 10.01 -5.33 66.20
C PRO A 998 10.82 -4.90 64.98
N GLY A 999 10.17 -4.36 63.95
CA GLY A 999 10.85 -3.93 62.72
C GLY A 999 11.25 -5.06 61.75
N THR A 1000 10.90 -6.31 62.04
CA THR A 1000 11.07 -7.42 61.07
C THR A 1000 10.29 -7.12 59.78
N THR A 1001 10.97 -7.24 58.64
CA THR A 1001 10.40 -7.05 57.30
C THR A 1001 9.29 -8.07 57.03
N LEU A 1002 8.26 -7.64 56.29
CA LEU A 1002 7.10 -8.46 55.95
C LEU A 1002 7.51 -9.57 54.96
N GLY A 1003 7.42 -10.83 55.34
CA GLY A 1003 7.96 -11.98 54.59
C GLY A 1003 7.73 -13.34 55.27
N ILE A 1004 8.35 -14.43 54.76
CA ILE A 1004 8.18 -15.84 55.20
C ILE A 1004 9.52 -16.49 55.61
N PHE A 1005 9.53 -17.35 56.66
CA PHE A 1005 10.74 -17.86 57.37
C PHE A 1005 10.63 -19.37 57.80
N TYR A 1006 11.73 -20.14 58.08
CA TYR A 1006 11.77 -21.66 58.25
C TYR A 1006 12.69 -22.26 59.39
N ASN A 1007 12.57 -23.54 59.83
CA ASN A 1007 13.38 -24.26 60.90
C ASN A 1007 13.51 -25.85 60.80
N ASN A 1008 14.61 -26.53 61.27
CA ASN A 1008 15.05 -27.98 61.10
C ASN A 1008 15.60 -28.76 62.38
N ALA A 1009 15.94 -30.10 62.40
CA ALA A 1009 16.46 -30.91 63.60
C ALA A 1009 17.18 -32.33 63.37
N SER A 1010 17.88 -32.97 64.38
CA SER A 1010 18.62 -34.32 64.30
C SER A 1010 19.03 -35.12 65.63
N ILE A 1011 19.48 -36.43 65.58
CA ILE A 1011 19.86 -37.38 66.72
C ILE A 1011 20.99 -38.47 66.49
N SER A 1012 21.51 -39.19 67.52
CA SER A 1012 22.53 -40.31 67.44
C SER A 1012 22.56 -41.36 68.60
N GLY A 1013 23.20 -42.56 68.47
CA GLY A 1013 23.27 -43.64 69.51
C GLY A 1013 24.43 -44.68 69.41
N GLY A 1014 24.39 -45.83 70.15
CA GLY A 1014 25.63 -46.54 70.55
C GLY A 1014 25.80 -48.09 70.63
N ASN A 1015 24.77 -48.94 70.52
CA ASN A 1015 24.95 -50.42 70.34
C ASN A 1015 24.39 -50.93 69.00
N PHE A 1016 24.34 -49.99 68.06
CA PHE A 1016 23.95 -50.06 66.67
C PHE A 1016 24.73 -48.94 65.93
N PRO A 1017 24.86 -48.94 64.59
CA PRO A 1017 26.06 -48.33 64.00
C PRO A 1017 26.03 -46.82 63.63
N THR A 1018 24.91 -46.08 63.69
CA THR A 1018 24.76 -44.79 62.94
C THR A 1018 23.92 -43.66 63.58
N THR A 1019 23.88 -42.49 62.91
CA THR A 1019 23.27 -41.18 63.28
C THR A 1019 22.14 -40.79 62.30
N VAL A 1020 21.13 -39.97 62.70
CA VAL A 1020 19.86 -39.76 61.94
C VAL A 1020 19.34 -38.28 61.98
N THR A 1021 18.63 -37.81 60.93
CA THR A 1021 18.22 -36.36 60.73
C THR A 1021 16.76 -36.17 60.25
N GLY A 1022 16.12 -35.01 60.54
CA GLY A 1022 14.68 -34.71 60.25
C GLY A 1022 14.37 -33.48 59.36
N ASN A 1023 13.08 -33.12 59.23
CA ASN A 1023 12.50 -32.20 58.21
C ASN A 1023 12.23 -30.73 58.67
N THR A 1024 11.59 -29.88 57.83
CA THR A 1024 11.52 -28.40 57.96
C THR A 1024 10.08 -27.82 58.04
N ALA A 1025 9.87 -26.57 58.51
CA ALA A 1025 8.54 -25.89 58.51
C ALA A 1025 8.52 -24.31 58.65
N PRO A 1026 7.50 -23.52 58.17
CA PRO A 1026 7.54 -22.03 58.07
C PRO A 1026 6.40 -21.08 58.64
N VAL A 1027 6.57 -19.72 58.58
CA VAL A 1027 5.70 -18.63 59.18
C VAL A 1027 5.79 -17.18 58.52
N THR A 1028 4.80 -16.24 58.67
CA THR A 1028 4.59 -14.91 57.92
C THR A 1028 4.22 -13.60 58.74
N VAL A 1029 4.28 -12.31 58.23
CA VAL A 1029 4.11 -10.98 58.99
C VAL A 1029 3.36 -9.76 58.27
N ALA A 1030 2.61 -8.79 58.94
CA ALA A 1030 1.79 -7.64 58.34
C ALA A 1030 1.50 -6.27 59.17
N SER A 1031 0.64 -5.28 58.69
CA SER A 1031 0.39 -3.85 59.23
C SER A 1031 -0.98 -3.06 58.89
N PRO A 1032 -1.41 -1.89 59.54
CA PRO A 1032 -2.79 -1.24 59.54
C PRO A 1032 -3.12 0.10 58.72
N LEU A 1033 -4.36 0.70 58.79
CA LEU A 1033 -4.91 1.85 57.95
C LEU A 1033 -6.17 2.68 58.46
N LEU A 1034 -6.37 3.98 58.09
CA LEU A 1034 -7.44 4.95 58.53
C LEU A 1034 -8.18 5.77 57.41
N THR A 1035 -9.30 6.47 57.71
CA THR A 1035 -10.12 7.40 56.86
C THR A 1035 -10.66 8.68 57.58
N LEU A 1036 -11.15 9.72 56.85
CA LEU A 1036 -11.54 11.08 57.35
C LEU A 1036 -12.70 11.77 56.56
N GLU A 1037 -13.48 12.67 57.19
CA GLU A 1037 -14.54 13.56 56.58
C GLU A 1037 -14.71 14.91 57.33
N LYS A 1038 -15.00 16.06 56.67
CA LYS A 1038 -15.15 17.42 57.28
C LYS A 1038 -16.44 18.16 56.90
N GLN A 1039 -17.05 18.91 57.84
CA GLN A 1039 -18.30 19.69 57.67
C GLN A 1039 -18.32 21.04 58.44
N VAL A 1040 -19.30 21.93 58.16
CA VAL A 1040 -19.53 23.23 58.84
C VAL A 1040 -21.03 23.48 59.11
N ASP A 1041 -21.38 24.22 60.17
CA ASP A 1041 -22.77 24.42 60.62
C ASP A 1041 -23.59 25.45 59.82
N LYS A 1042 -22.96 26.49 59.28
CA LYS A 1042 -23.58 27.48 58.38
C LYS A 1042 -22.66 27.74 57.18
N THR A 1043 -23.25 27.82 55.99
CA THR A 1043 -22.52 28.07 54.74
C THR A 1043 -22.47 29.56 54.35
N THR A 1044 -23.24 30.41 55.02
CA THR A 1044 -23.21 31.88 54.88
C THR A 1044 -23.33 32.54 56.26
N ALA A 1045 -22.67 33.70 56.41
CA ALA A 1045 -22.56 34.43 57.67
C ALA A 1045 -22.23 35.91 57.40
N ASN A 1046 -22.67 36.78 58.32
CA ASN A 1046 -22.27 38.20 58.35
C ASN A 1046 -21.08 38.40 59.30
N PRO A 1047 -20.31 39.49 59.17
CA PRO A 1047 -19.34 39.91 60.19
C PRO A 1047 -19.90 39.84 61.62
N GLY A 1048 -19.11 39.31 62.55
CA GLY A 1048 -19.51 39.03 63.93
C GLY A 1048 -20.26 37.71 64.16
N THR A 1049 -20.51 36.89 63.13
CA THR A 1049 -21.20 35.60 63.28
C THR A 1049 -20.21 34.47 63.60
N GLU A 1050 -20.49 33.64 64.61
CA GLU A 1050 -19.77 32.39 64.84
C GLU A 1050 -20.20 31.27 63.88
N LEU A 1051 -19.21 30.53 63.37
CA LEU A 1051 -19.31 29.29 62.63
C LEU A 1051 -18.69 28.15 63.43
N ILE A 1052 -19.16 26.93 63.20
CA ILE A 1052 -18.69 25.71 63.85
C ILE A 1052 -18.30 24.66 62.80
N PHE A 1053 -17.08 24.15 62.87
CA PHE A 1053 -16.57 23.07 62.01
C PHE A 1053 -16.51 21.73 62.77
N SER A 1054 -16.59 20.62 62.04
CA SER A 1054 -16.31 19.28 62.57
C SER A 1054 -15.56 18.38 61.59
N VAL A 1055 -14.77 17.45 62.10
CA VAL A 1055 -14.05 16.41 61.33
C VAL A 1055 -14.25 15.04 62.00
N TYR A 1056 -14.68 14.03 61.23
CA TYR A 1056 -14.86 12.64 61.66
C TYR A 1056 -13.75 11.74 61.10
N TYR A 1057 -13.36 10.69 61.85
CA TYR A 1057 -12.28 9.77 61.51
C TYR A 1057 -12.63 8.31 61.86
N ARG A 1058 -12.05 7.33 61.14
CA ARG A 1058 -12.22 5.88 61.41
C ARG A 1058 -11.02 5.01 61.00
N ASN A 1059 -10.68 3.97 61.78
CA ASN A 1059 -9.77 2.88 61.40
C ASN A 1059 -10.53 1.79 60.64
N ILE A 1060 -9.96 1.27 59.54
CA ILE A 1060 -10.62 0.26 58.70
C ILE A 1060 -9.94 -1.12 58.70
N GLN A 1061 -8.90 -1.33 59.51
CA GLN A 1061 -8.16 -2.61 59.58
C GLN A 1061 -8.12 -3.27 60.97
N ASN A 1062 -7.79 -4.57 60.96
CA ASN A 1062 -7.79 -5.52 62.07
C ASN A 1062 -6.70 -5.28 63.14
N SER A 1063 -6.06 -4.10 63.16
CA SER A 1063 -5.03 -3.73 64.14
C SER A 1063 -5.20 -2.25 64.51
N PRO A 1064 -5.08 -1.88 65.80
CA PRO A 1064 -5.18 -0.49 66.23
C PRO A 1064 -4.15 0.42 65.55
N ALA A 1065 -4.56 1.66 65.32
CA ALA A 1065 -3.67 2.77 64.98
C ALA A 1065 -3.32 3.56 66.26
N LEU A 1066 -2.08 4.03 66.37
CA LEU A 1066 -1.56 4.70 67.55
C LEU A 1066 -0.94 6.06 67.17
N ASN A 1067 -1.07 7.05 68.05
CA ASN A 1067 -0.58 8.42 67.88
C ASN A 1067 -1.08 9.10 66.59
N VAL A 1068 -2.40 9.03 66.35
CA VAL A 1068 -3.04 9.68 65.20
C VAL A 1068 -3.06 11.19 65.41
N ILE A 1069 -2.71 11.96 64.38
CA ILE A 1069 -2.74 13.43 64.40
C ILE A 1069 -3.63 13.90 63.26
N ILE A 1070 -4.60 14.76 63.57
CA ILE A 1070 -5.47 15.45 62.62
C ILE A 1070 -5.10 16.93 62.65
N THR A 1071 -4.92 17.56 61.49
CA THR A 1071 -4.59 18.99 61.38
C THR A 1071 -5.48 19.63 60.33
N ASP A 1072 -6.00 20.80 60.64
CA ASP A 1072 -6.93 21.55 59.79
C ASP A 1072 -6.68 23.07 59.95
N THR A 1073 -7.06 23.88 58.96
CA THR A 1073 -6.75 25.31 58.91
C THR A 1073 -8.02 26.14 59.02
N ILE A 1074 -8.01 27.19 59.87
CA ILE A 1074 -9.15 28.11 59.98
C ILE A 1074 -9.32 28.95 58.70
N PRO A 1075 -10.55 29.23 58.24
CA PRO A 1075 -10.76 30.02 57.02
C PRO A 1075 -10.25 31.46 57.13
N ALA A 1076 -9.78 32.02 56.01
CA ALA A 1076 -9.45 33.43 55.90
C ALA A 1076 -10.68 34.33 56.17
N PHE A 1077 -10.43 35.56 56.66
CA PHE A 1077 -11.46 36.49 57.16
C PHE A 1077 -12.29 35.96 58.34
N THR A 1078 -11.79 34.93 59.03
CA THR A 1078 -12.30 34.50 60.32
C THR A 1078 -11.20 34.52 61.37
N SER A 1079 -11.56 34.86 62.61
CA SER A 1079 -10.71 34.63 63.79
C SER A 1079 -11.22 33.40 64.52
N PHE A 1080 -10.33 32.53 64.96
CA PHE A 1080 -10.68 31.44 65.85
C PHE A 1080 -11.34 31.95 67.15
N VAL A 1081 -12.33 31.21 67.65
CA VAL A 1081 -12.99 31.53 68.94
C VAL A 1081 -12.28 30.76 70.05
N PRO A 1082 -11.63 31.41 71.02
CA PRO A 1082 -10.94 30.74 72.12
C PRO A 1082 -11.86 29.85 72.97
N GLY A 1083 -11.32 28.75 73.50
CA GLY A 1083 -12.04 27.74 74.29
C GLY A 1083 -13.05 26.95 73.47
N SER A 1084 -12.82 26.77 72.17
CA SER A 1084 -13.76 26.11 71.25
C SER A 1084 -13.30 24.76 70.71
N LEU A 1085 -12.05 24.34 70.91
CA LEU A 1085 -11.62 23.00 70.53
C LEU A 1085 -12.36 21.94 71.34
N ARG A 1086 -12.89 20.90 70.70
CA ARG A 1086 -13.58 19.76 71.35
C ARG A 1086 -13.32 18.46 70.61
N ILE A 1087 -13.31 17.36 71.35
CA ILE A 1087 -13.36 15.99 70.84
C ILE A 1087 -14.57 15.25 71.43
N GLY A 1088 -15.11 14.29 70.69
CA GLY A 1088 -16.22 13.43 71.13
C GLY A 1088 -16.34 12.17 70.29
N ALA A 1089 -17.29 11.31 70.66
CA ALA A 1089 -17.66 10.14 69.87
C ALA A 1089 -18.19 10.56 68.48
N ALA A 1090 -18.14 9.65 67.50
CA ALA A 1090 -18.44 9.90 66.09
C ALA A 1090 -19.76 10.65 65.81
N ASN A 1091 -20.78 10.39 66.61
CA ASN A 1091 -22.14 10.95 66.51
C ASN A 1091 -22.37 12.24 67.33
N SER A 1092 -21.32 12.81 67.93
CA SER A 1092 -21.41 14.03 68.73
C SER A 1092 -21.79 15.24 67.87
N THR A 1093 -22.33 16.27 68.52
CA THR A 1093 -22.42 17.64 68.00
C THR A 1093 -21.57 18.56 68.88
N PHE A 1094 -21.30 19.79 68.48
CA PHE A 1094 -20.44 20.70 69.27
C PHE A 1094 -20.90 20.89 70.73
N THR A 1095 -22.21 20.87 70.99
CA THR A 1095 -22.79 21.03 72.32
C THR A 1095 -22.88 19.73 73.12
N THR A 1096 -22.65 18.57 72.49
CA THR A 1096 -22.65 17.24 73.15
C THR A 1096 -21.30 16.54 73.13
N ALA A 1097 -20.31 17.09 72.42
CA ALA A 1097 -18.90 16.73 72.54
C ALA A 1097 -18.35 17.07 73.94
N GLY A 1098 -17.12 16.65 74.23
CA GLY A 1098 -16.48 16.81 75.54
C GLY A 1098 -16.35 18.25 76.03
N ALA A 1099 -15.83 18.40 77.25
CA ALA A 1099 -15.40 19.70 77.79
C ALA A 1099 -14.50 20.45 76.78
N PRO A 1100 -14.52 21.80 76.76
CA PRO A 1100 -13.63 22.54 75.87
C PRO A 1100 -12.19 22.19 76.21
N LEU A 1101 -11.46 21.79 75.19
CA LEU A 1101 -10.02 21.61 75.24
C LEU A 1101 -9.36 22.99 75.34
N THR A 1102 -8.13 23.03 75.83
CA THR A 1102 -7.29 24.23 75.77
C THR A 1102 -6.90 24.55 74.34
N ASP A 1103 -6.68 25.83 74.03
CA ASP A 1103 -6.22 26.25 72.70
C ASP A 1103 -4.68 26.26 72.59
N GLY A 1104 -3.96 26.05 73.71
CA GLY A 1104 -2.50 26.01 73.75
C GLY A 1104 -1.94 24.60 73.57
N ALA A 1105 -0.71 24.49 73.10
CA ALA A 1105 0.00 23.21 73.03
C ALA A 1105 0.43 22.73 74.44
N ASP A 1106 -0.47 22.02 75.14
CA ASP A 1106 -0.19 21.38 76.41
C ASP A 1106 -0.36 19.85 76.40
N SER A 1107 -0.95 19.27 77.44
CA SER A 1107 -1.14 17.83 77.64
C SER A 1107 -2.52 17.31 77.20
N ASP A 1108 -3.45 18.18 76.85
CA ASP A 1108 -4.74 17.77 76.29
C ASP A 1108 -4.68 17.48 74.77
N MET A 1109 -5.80 17.04 74.19
CA MET A 1109 -5.86 16.54 72.81
C MET A 1109 -6.04 17.64 71.74
N GLY A 1110 -5.99 18.93 72.09
CA GLY A 1110 -6.16 20.06 71.17
C GLY A 1110 -5.07 21.14 71.29
N GLU A 1111 -4.74 21.80 70.16
CA GLU A 1111 -4.00 23.07 70.13
C GLU A 1111 -4.44 23.91 68.92
N ILE A 1112 -4.32 25.25 69.00
CA ILE A 1112 -4.27 26.11 67.81
C ILE A 1112 -2.87 26.70 67.64
N SER A 1113 -2.24 26.34 66.52
CA SER A 1113 -0.88 26.72 66.16
C SER A 1113 -0.93 27.70 64.98
N GLY A 1114 -0.93 29.00 65.30
CA GLY A 1114 -1.13 30.07 64.33
C GLY A 1114 -2.55 30.10 63.76
N ILE A 1115 -2.73 29.53 62.56
CA ILE A 1115 -4.04 29.36 61.92
C ILE A 1115 -4.49 27.89 61.82
N ASN A 1116 -3.68 26.95 62.31
CA ASN A 1116 -3.99 25.52 62.25
C ASN A 1116 -4.53 25.02 63.59
N VAL A 1117 -5.71 24.43 63.59
CA VAL A 1117 -6.19 23.61 64.71
C VAL A 1117 -5.66 22.19 64.54
N ILE A 1118 -5.15 21.61 65.62
CA ILE A 1118 -4.54 20.28 65.63
C ILE A 1118 -5.21 19.47 66.72
N PHE A 1119 -5.53 18.21 66.41
CA PHE A 1119 -6.03 17.23 67.36
C PHE A 1119 -5.09 16.02 67.41
N ARG A 1120 -4.79 15.56 68.63
CA ARG A 1120 -3.89 14.43 68.90
C ARG A 1120 -4.69 13.31 69.56
N ILE A 1121 -4.64 12.12 68.98
CA ILE A 1121 -5.48 10.97 69.37
C ILE A 1121 -4.55 9.76 69.57
N ASP A 1122 -4.25 9.45 70.82
CA ASP A 1122 -3.28 8.41 71.20
C ASP A 1122 -3.57 7.04 70.59
N ARG A 1123 -4.85 6.72 70.40
CA ARG A 1123 -5.30 5.42 69.90
C ARG A 1123 -6.63 5.50 69.18
N VAL A 1124 -6.72 4.77 68.08
CA VAL A 1124 -7.95 4.44 67.36
C VAL A 1124 -7.94 2.92 67.22
N GLU A 1125 -8.89 2.22 67.83
CA GLU A 1125 -8.85 0.75 67.90
C GLU A 1125 -9.00 0.09 66.53
N SER A 1126 -8.74 -1.21 66.44
CA SER A 1126 -9.00 -1.99 65.22
C SER A 1126 -10.48 -1.94 64.84
N ASN A 1127 -10.75 -1.81 63.54
CA ASN A 1127 -12.10 -1.78 62.96
C ASN A 1127 -12.99 -2.91 63.50
N ASP A 1128 -14.12 -2.55 64.13
CA ASP A 1128 -15.09 -3.51 64.68
C ASP A 1128 -16.20 -3.90 63.68
N GLY A 1129 -16.29 -3.19 62.55
CA GLY A 1129 -17.26 -3.38 61.48
C GLY A 1129 -18.53 -2.51 61.55
N ILE A 1130 -18.75 -1.73 62.61
CA ILE A 1130 -19.99 -0.96 62.84
C ILE A 1130 -19.73 0.55 62.71
N THR A 1131 -20.43 1.24 61.81
CA THR A 1131 -20.23 2.69 61.59
C THR A 1131 -21.12 3.53 62.51
N GLY A 1132 -20.55 4.56 63.13
CA GLY A 1132 -21.26 5.49 64.03
C GLY A 1132 -21.25 5.10 65.51
N SER A 1133 -20.58 4.00 65.88
CA SER A 1133 -20.46 3.53 67.26
C SER A 1133 -19.24 2.62 67.48
N GLY A 1134 -18.10 3.16 67.91
CA GLY A 1134 -16.94 2.36 68.32
C GLY A 1134 -15.76 3.22 68.82
N PRO A 1135 -14.74 2.61 69.46
CA PRO A 1135 -13.45 3.24 69.76
C PRO A 1135 -12.46 3.21 68.57
N ASP A 1136 -12.89 2.66 67.43
CA ASP A 1136 -12.21 2.71 66.13
C ASP A 1136 -12.57 3.97 65.33
N GLU A 1137 -13.42 4.86 65.86
CA GLU A 1137 -13.86 6.10 65.22
C GLU A 1137 -14.17 7.24 66.21
N GLY A 1138 -14.27 8.48 65.72
CA GLY A 1138 -14.56 9.66 66.55
C GLY A 1138 -14.75 10.95 65.76
N ARG A 1139 -15.05 12.07 66.44
CA ARG A 1139 -15.28 13.38 65.81
C ARG A 1139 -14.69 14.53 66.64
N VAL A 1140 -14.01 15.46 65.97
CA VAL A 1140 -13.39 16.68 66.55
C VAL A 1140 -14.08 17.94 66.01
N PHE A 1141 -14.02 19.04 66.75
CA PHE A 1141 -14.75 20.28 66.46
C PHE A 1141 -13.99 21.54 66.87
N PHE A 1142 -14.23 22.65 66.17
CA PHE A 1142 -13.72 23.98 66.50
C PHE A 1142 -14.66 25.10 66.03
N LYS A 1143 -14.50 26.32 66.55
CA LYS A 1143 -15.25 27.51 66.10
C LYS A 1143 -14.36 28.62 65.53
N VAL A 1144 -14.96 29.41 64.66
CA VAL A 1144 -14.40 30.68 64.17
C VAL A 1144 -15.49 31.76 64.13
N VAL A 1145 -15.14 33.03 64.30
CA VAL A 1145 -16.03 34.19 64.11
C VAL A 1145 -15.61 34.94 62.85
N VAL A 1146 -16.57 35.26 61.98
CA VAL A 1146 -16.33 36.07 60.78
C VAL A 1146 -15.99 37.50 61.19
N GLN A 1147 -14.97 38.11 60.58
CA GLN A 1147 -14.50 39.47 60.87
C GLN A 1147 -15.28 40.55 60.11
#